data_AF-A0A182NKZ8-F1
#
_entry.id   AF-A0A182NKZ8-F1
#
_cell.length_a   1.000
_cell.length_b   1.000
_cell.length_c   1.000
_cell.angle_alpha   90.00
_cell.angle_beta   90.00
_cell.angle_gamma   90.00
#
_symmetry.space_group_name_H-M   'P 1'
#
loop_
_entity.id
_entity.type
_entity.pdbx_description
1 polymer ?
#
loop_
_entity_poly.entity_id
_entity_poly.type
_entity_poly.pdbx_seq_one_letter_code
_entity_poly.pdbx_strand_id
1 'polypeptide(L)'
;MTSKKVKVEADDDEDRRMDAKSGSDESSEEENDEAYEGDEGITVDFEGRNPIDPDLDGIKQLLGQLFVKAHIDLTELAGVIVAQNYVGSVLKQAYNDADDDEEDEDTDMGDPCQVVFGVTTVINLANKQELASVRQLKKMIFEKADKYATELVLQQFREALESGTKTTALLLNERFINIPAAVCVPMCENLLSEMDRARSKGMPYTFDYYLMFVKYYQQAAAGDKPAEVIYTNDEEEYFIKDACASFDYSVQKETTTALAGHWQKKDEELQPFRKVLLIEASKLPGIVATIKNLRKTNPQESGRGGCGYLPCELVLVADLAATLNQTDRFDAFCVLDDASVPASLARGIESQKQFDAAIATEVCCFGAQLEKDTVRVVYSAVGELSDFDDVRRYAEAAACAVRRALKAGAKHPVLLLPRATQRFANAPLVALLGALHELYVPLQLREDVPSKSHRLQRIGVYHPEGAQLGAELVRTVQTLEAGRFVARDIGGGDPERMAPPRVAEYVLGAFGSGGGAVKVSVVDDPRVFERDYPLFQAVNRAAGTVERHRGRIIFLEYKPPNPARKTVVLVGKGVTYDTGGADIKAGGVMAGMSRDKCGAAAVAGFMKVVEQRRPADVHAIGVLCMVRNSVGEECYVSDEMLTSRAGVRVRVGNTDAEGRMAMADALCQMKERVLKEGLPDPHLYTIATLTGHAVLAVGNSAIVMDNGPARAVEHGLQLQRAGEAVGDPFEISVLRREDFTFHKGKCYGEDVLQANNLPSSRTPRGHQGPAAFLMLATGLDQCGLTSAHPIKYSHLDIAGSAGDVPDTPTGSPILALAQAHLGF
;
A
#
# COMPACT_ATOMS: atom_id res chain seq x y z
N MET A 1 -16.14 19.54 -29.15
CA MET A 1 -16.49 18.49 -28.19
C MET A 1 -15.21 17.78 -27.81
N THR A 2 -14.78 17.88 -26.55
CA THR A 2 -13.64 17.12 -26.05
C THR A 2 -14.20 15.86 -25.40
N SER A 3 -14.05 14.70 -26.07
CA SER A 3 -14.34 13.40 -25.45
C SER A 3 -13.36 13.19 -24.28
N LYS A 4 -13.87 12.67 -23.16
CA LYS A 4 -13.14 12.47 -21.90
C LYS A 4 -13.33 11.00 -21.48
N LYS A 5 -12.54 10.11 -22.08
CA LYS A 5 -12.63 8.65 -21.86
C LYS A 5 -12.09 8.28 -20.48
N VAL A 6 -12.84 7.46 -19.73
CA VAL A 6 -12.40 6.82 -18.48
C VAL A 6 -12.72 5.33 -18.58
N LYS A 7 -11.68 4.49 -18.53
CA LYS A 7 -11.79 3.02 -18.59
C LYS A 7 -11.94 2.45 -17.18
N VAL A 8 -12.94 1.60 -16.93
CA VAL A 8 -13.13 0.92 -15.64
C VAL A 8 -13.61 -0.52 -15.88
N GLU A 9 -12.92 -1.49 -15.28
CA GLU A 9 -13.30 -2.92 -15.21
C GLU A 9 -14.10 -3.15 -13.91
N ALA A 10 -15.18 -3.93 -13.98
CA ALA A 10 -16.01 -4.31 -12.84
C ALA A 10 -15.68 -5.75 -12.43
N ASP A 11 -15.32 -5.96 -11.17
CA ASP A 11 -15.14 -7.29 -10.55
C ASP A 11 -16.34 -7.54 -9.62
N ASP A 12 -17.01 -8.69 -9.78
CA ASP A 12 -18.09 -9.16 -8.90
C ASP A 12 -17.58 -10.14 -7.83
N ASP A 13 -17.93 -9.86 -6.58
CA ASP A 13 -17.68 -10.67 -5.39
C ASP A 13 -18.92 -11.53 -5.06
N GLU A 14 -18.80 -12.86 -5.08
CA GLU A 14 -19.63 -13.73 -4.22
C GLU A 14 -18.82 -14.91 -3.66
N ASP A 15 -18.51 -14.84 -2.36
CA ASP A 15 -17.84 -15.89 -1.60
C ASP A 15 -18.80 -16.38 -0.48
N ARG A 16 -19.62 -17.40 -0.77
CA ARG A 16 -20.42 -18.13 0.23
C ARG A 16 -19.88 -19.55 0.41
N ARG A 17 -19.10 -19.75 1.48
CA ARG A 17 -18.71 -21.08 1.98
C ARG A 17 -19.91 -21.80 2.62
N MET A 18 -20.18 -23.04 2.19
CA MET A 18 -20.90 -24.04 2.99
C MET A 18 -20.06 -25.31 3.14
N ASP A 19 -19.82 -25.70 4.40
CA ASP A 19 -19.29 -27.00 4.80
C ASP A 19 -20.41 -28.07 4.75
N ALA A 20 -20.18 -29.23 4.11
CA ALA A 20 -20.80 -30.51 4.49
C ALA A 20 -20.08 -31.74 3.87
N LYS A 21 -20.02 -32.82 4.66
CA LYS A 21 -19.34 -34.10 4.41
C LYS A 21 -20.18 -35.13 3.62
N SER A 22 -19.48 -36.01 2.90
CA SER A 22 -19.69 -37.46 2.65
C SER A 22 -21.05 -38.00 2.15
N GLY A 23 -21.01 -38.78 1.06
CA GLY A 23 -22.04 -39.77 0.70
C GLY A 23 -22.01 -40.16 -0.79
N SER A 24 -22.23 -41.44 -1.09
CA SER A 24 -22.00 -42.16 -2.35
C SER A 24 -23.22 -42.30 -3.27
N ASP A 25 -22.93 -42.49 -4.57
CA ASP A 25 -23.58 -43.32 -5.61
C ASP A 25 -24.98 -43.04 -6.22
N GLU A 26 -24.96 -43.12 -7.57
CA GLU A 26 -25.96 -43.66 -8.54
C GLU A 26 -27.12 -42.82 -9.13
N SER A 27 -26.89 -42.34 -10.37
CA SER A 27 -27.57 -42.59 -11.67
C SER A 27 -29.05 -42.24 -12.00
N SER A 28 -29.22 -41.85 -13.28
CA SER A 28 -30.39 -41.79 -14.21
C SER A 28 -31.25 -40.50 -14.24
N GLU A 29 -31.17 -39.69 -15.33
CA GLU A 29 -32.08 -39.56 -16.52
C GLU A 29 -33.37 -38.76 -16.19
N GLU A 30 -33.89 -37.75 -16.90
CA GLU A 30 -33.67 -36.97 -18.14
C GLU A 30 -34.54 -35.68 -18.01
N GLU A 31 -34.30 -34.68 -18.87
CA GLU A 31 -35.23 -33.64 -19.42
C GLU A 31 -34.78 -32.17 -19.30
N ASN A 32 -34.79 -31.53 -20.47
CA ASN A 32 -34.43 -30.15 -20.79
C ASN A 32 -35.29 -29.10 -20.07
N ASP A 33 -34.63 -28.15 -19.41
CA ASP A 33 -35.04 -26.75 -19.32
C ASP A 33 -33.80 -25.90 -19.60
N GLU A 34 -33.74 -25.24 -20.76
CA GLU A 34 -32.70 -24.28 -21.13
C GLU A 34 -32.82 -23.03 -20.23
N ALA A 35 -32.22 -23.08 -19.05
CA ALA A 35 -31.90 -21.90 -18.27
C ALA A 35 -30.56 -21.34 -18.78
N TYR A 36 -30.58 -20.09 -19.24
CA TYR A 36 -29.38 -19.29 -19.51
C TYR A 36 -28.50 -19.25 -18.26
N GLU A 37 -27.47 -20.08 -18.20
CA GLU A 37 -26.33 -19.93 -17.28
C GLU A 37 -25.18 -19.32 -18.08
N GLY A 38 -25.00 -18.01 -17.91
CA GLY A 38 -23.92 -17.25 -18.54
C GLY A 38 -23.83 -15.87 -17.90
N ASP A 39 -23.14 -15.77 -16.76
CA ASP A 39 -22.57 -14.50 -16.30
C ASP A 39 -21.36 -14.17 -17.17
N GLU A 40 -21.63 -13.66 -18.38
CA GLU A 40 -20.64 -12.95 -19.17
C GLU A 40 -20.52 -11.53 -18.59
N GLY A 41 -19.45 -11.26 -17.84
CA GLY A 41 -19.12 -9.91 -17.40
C GLY A 41 -18.83 -9.01 -18.60
N ILE A 42 -19.77 -8.13 -18.96
CA ILE A 42 -19.60 -7.17 -20.06
C ILE A 42 -18.72 -6.02 -19.56
N THR A 43 -17.56 -5.82 -20.19
CA THR A 43 -16.74 -4.61 -19.95
C THR A 43 -17.39 -3.41 -20.63
N VAL A 44 -17.96 -2.50 -19.85
CA VAL A 44 -18.63 -1.29 -20.36
C VAL A 44 -17.79 -0.04 -20.07
N ASP A 45 -17.34 0.65 -21.12
CA ASP A 45 -16.68 1.94 -20.98
C ASP A 45 -17.72 3.06 -20.74
N PHE A 46 -17.42 4.01 -19.86
CA PHE A 46 -18.27 5.18 -19.63
C PHE A 46 -17.52 6.48 -19.96
N GLU A 47 -18.23 7.46 -20.53
CA GLU A 47 -17.75 8.81 -20.73
C GLU A 47 -18.64 9.87 -20.07
N GLY A 48 -17.98 10.88 -19.49
CA GLY A 48 -18.64 12.06 -18.93
C GLY A 48 -18.62 13.22 -19.92
N ARG A 49 -19.78 13.72 -20.31
CA ARG A 49 -19.91 14.88 -21.21
C ARG A 49 -20.94 15.90 -20.73
N ASN A 50 -20.94 17.09 -21.29
CA ASN A 50 -21.93 18.11 -20.93
C ASN A 50 -23.34 17.66 -21.34
N PRO A 51 -24.40 18.00 -20.57
CA PRO A 51 -25.78 17.74 -20.95
C PRO A 51 -26.16 18.40 -22.29
N ILE A 52 -26.97 17.70 -23.10
CA ILE A 52 -27.56 18.19 -24.37
C ILE A 52 -29.06 17.89 -24.42
N ASP A 53 -29.79 18.48 -25.38
CA ASP A 53 -31.25 18.33 -25.50
C ASP A 53 -31.76 16.87 -25.49
N PRO A 54 -31.11 15.91 -26.19
CA PRO A 54 -31.45 14.48 -26.09
C PRO A 54 -31.35 13.85 -24.70
N ASP A 55 -30.63 14.44 -23.75
CA ASP A 55 -30.43 13.87 -22.41
C ASP A 55 -31.61 14.19 -21.45
N LEU A 56 -32.57 15.01 -21.88
CA LEU A 56 -33.64 15.56 -21.05
C LEU A 56 -34.44 14.46 -20.33
N ASP A 57 -34.87 13.42 -21.06
CA ASP A 57 -35.68 12.34 -20.50
C ASP A 57 -34.88 11.44 -19.54
N GLY A 58 -33.61 11.16 -19.85
CA GLY A 58 -32.71 10.42 -18.96
C GLY A 58 -32.43 11.15 -17.65
N ILE A 59 -32.18 12.47 -17.72
CA ILE A 59 -32.03 13.31 -16.52
C ILE A 59 -33.33 13.34 -15.72
N LYS A 60 -34.49 13.47 -16.39
CA LYS A 60 -35.81 13.45 -15.75
C LYS A 60 -36.08 12.13 -15.02
N GLN A 61 -35.65 11.00 -15.57
CA GLN A 61 -35.76 9.69 -14.93
C GLN A 61 -34.94 9.63 -13.63
N LEU A 62 -33.68 10.08 -13.65
CA LEU A 62 -32.82 10.14 -12.46
C LEU A 62 -33.43 11.05 -11.37
N LEU A 63 -33.93 12.23 -11.76
CA LEU A 63 -34.62 13.14 -10.85
C LEU A 63 -35.91 12.52 -10.27
N GLY A 64 -36.61 11.70 -11.04
CA GLY A 64 -37.80 10.96 -10.58
C GLY A 64 -37.48 9.93 -9.48
N GLN A 65 -36.29 9.31 -9.53
CA GLN A 65 -35.82 8.43 -8.47
C GLN A 65 -35.45 9.19 -7.19
N LEU A 66 -34.95 10.41 -7.33
CA LEU A 66 -34.61 11.27 -6.20
C LEU A 66 -35.87 11.84 -5.52
N PHE A 67 -36.80 12.37 -6.31
CA PHE A 67 -38.02 13.06 -5.88
C PHE A 67 -39.29 12.20 -6.06
N VAL A 68 -39.27 10.98 -5.53
CA VAL A 68 -40.36 9.99 -5.69
C VAL A 68 -41.71 10.58 -5.26
N LYS A 69 -42.68 10.62 -6.18
CA LYS A 69 -44.04 11.17 -5.97
C LYS A 69 -44.08 12.62 -5.43
N ALA A 70 -42.99 13.37 -5.52
CA ALA A 70 -43.00 14.78 -5.15
C ALA A 70 -43.72 15.61 -6.22
N HIS A 71 -44.47 16.63 -5.78
CA HIS A 71 -45.13 17.58 -6.68
C HIS A 71 -44.14 18.64 -7.20
N ILE A 72 -43.07 18.19 -7.88
CA ILE A 72 -42.07 19.05 -8.54
C ILE A 72 -42.16 18.86 -10.05
N ASP A 73 -42.14 19.94 -10.82
CA ASP A 73 -41.98 19.90 -12.27
C ASP A 73 -40.55 19.48 -12.64
N LEU A 74 -40.35 18.16 -12.75
CA LEU A 74 -39.08 17.56 -13.11
C LEU A 74 -38.69 17.87 -14.57
N THR A 75 -39.67 18.18 -15.43
CA THR A 75 -39.40 18.52 -16.83
C THR A 75 -38.76 19.91 -16.91
N GLU A 76 -39.29 20.88 -16.17
CA GLU A 76 -38.68 22.21 -16.06
C GLU A 76 -37.27 22.13 -15.44
N LEU A 77 -37.08 21.30 -14.40
CA LEU A 77 -35.78 21.13 -13.75
C LEU A 77 -34.73 20.46 -14.67
N ALA A 78 -35.10 19.40 -15.38
CA ALA A 78 -34.24 18.75 -16.37
C ALA A 78 -33.89 19.70 -17.53
N GLY A 79 -34.87 20.49 -18.00
CA GLY A 79 -34.65 21.52 -19.03
C GLY A 79 -33.65 22.59 -18.58
N VAL A 80 -33.65 22.97 -17.29
CA VAL A 80 -32.64 23.89 -16.74
C VAL A 80 -31.24 23.27 -16.78
N ILE A 81 -31.11 21.97 -16.45
CA ILE A 81 -29.82 21.25 -16.45
C ILE A 81 -29.25 21.18 -17.87
N VAL A 82 -30.09 20.88 -18.85
CA VAL A 82 -29.72 20.84 -20.26
C VAL A 82 -29.33 22.23 -20.78
N ALA A 83 -30.10 23.26 -20.45
CA ALA A 83 -29.83 24.62 -20.89
C ALA A 83 -28.53 25.21 -20.29
N GLN A 84 -28.07 24.71 -19.13
CA GLN A 84 -26.82 25.14 -18.49
C GLN A 84 -25.60 24.33 -18.95
N ASN A 85 -25.45 24.14 -20.26
CA ASN A 85 -24.42 23.32 -20.93
C ASN A 85 -22.94 23.68 -20.65
N TYR A 86 -22.66 24.59 -19.71
CA TYR A 86 -21.34 25.04 -19.30
C TYR A 86 -20.97 24.65 -17.85
N VAL A 87 -21.92 24.14 -17.05
CA VAL A 87 -21.71 23.62 -15.67
C VAL A 87 -22.49 22.32 -15.46
N GLY A 88 -21.76 21.22 -15.31
CA GLY A 88 -22.31 19.88 -15.05
C GLY A 88 -22.00 18.89 -16.16
N SER A 89 -22.11 17.60 -15.82
CA SER A 89 -21.85 16.49 -16.72
C SER A 89 -22.92 15.40 -16.57
N VAL A 90 -23.25 14.75 -17.68
CA VAL A 90 -23.98 13.48 -17.74
C VAL A 90 -23.01 12.34 -18.01
N LEU A 91 -23.33 11.15 -17.50
CA LEU A 91 -22.60 9.92 -17.72
C LEU A 91 -23.29 9.07 -18.78
N LYS A 92 -22.56 8.62 -19.80
CA LYS A 92 -23.03 7.74 -20.87
C LYS A 92 -22.06 6.59 -21.12
N GLN A 93 -22.56 5.50 -21.70
CA GLN A 93 -21.71 4.42 -22.21
C GLN A 93 -20.93 4.92 -23.45
N ALA A 94 -19.65 4.61 -23.51
CA ALA A 94 -18.78 4.94 -24.64
C ALA A 94 -18.78 3.79 -25.65
N TYR A 95 -19.05 4.09 -26.93
CA TYR A 95 -18.84 3.18 -28.04
C TYR A 95 -17.54 3.57 -28.76
N ASN A 96 -16.75 2.59 -29.20
CA ASN A 96 -15.57 2.85 -30.03
C ASN A 96 -16.03 2.85 -31.50
N ASP A 97 -15.87 3.99 -32.19
CA ASP A 97 -16.15 4.16 -33.64
C ASP A 97 -15.23 3.32 -34.56
N ALA A 98 -14.86 2.10 -34.18
CA ALA A 98 -13.97 1.22 -34.95
C ALA A 98 -14.66 -0.05 -35.47
N ASP A 99 -15.86 -0.36 -34.99
CA ASP A 99 -16.65 -1.51 -35.44
C ASP A 99 -18.09 -1.03 -35.66
N ASP A 100 -18.40 -0.54 -36.86
CA ASP A 100 -19.76 -0.53 -37.45
C ASP A 100 -19.67 -0.02 -38.90
N ASP A 101 -19.32 -0.95 -39.80
CA ASP A 101 -19.58 -0.89 -41.25
C ASP A 101 -20.72 -1.89 -41.58
N GLU A 102 -21.84 -1.88 -40.86
CA GLU A 102 -23.08 -2.53 -41.33
C GLU A 102 -24.30 -1.64 -41.05
N GLU A 103 -24.73 -0.94 -42.10
CA GLU A 103 -26.06 -0.32 -42.18
C GLU A 103 -27.11 -1.42 -42.25
N ASP A 104 -27.70 -1.81 -41.12
CA ASP A 104 -28.99 -2.51 -41.09
C ASP A 104 -30.09 -1.53 -40.67
N GLU A 105 -30.67 -0.90 -41.69
CA GLU A 105 -32.00 -0.28 -41.63
C GLU A 105 -33.04 -1.40 -41.40
N ASP A 106 -33.50 -1.55 -40.17
CA ASP A 106 -34.91 -1.84 -39.80
C ASP A 106 -34.99 -2.51 -38.42
N THR A 107 -34.95 -1.70 -37.35
CA THR A 107 -35.68 -2.00 -36.12
C THR A 107 -35.92 -0.71 -35.35
N ASP A 108 -37.19 -0.36 -35.16
CA ASP A 108 -37.69 0.78 -34.39
C ASP A 108 -37.54 0.51 -32.87
N MET A 109 -36.31 0.19 -32.45
CA MET A 109 -35.88 0.01 -31.05
C MET A 109 -34.95 1.18 -30.74
N GLY A 110 -35.43 2.11 -29.90
CA GLY A 110 -34.78 3.38 -29.63
C GLY A 110 -33.26 3.27 -29.40
N ASP A 111 -32.52 4.10 -30.14
CA ASP A 111 -31.07 4.24 -30.11
C ASP A 111 -30.47 4.04 -28.69
N PRO A 112 -29.71 2.95 -28.45
CA PRO A 112 -29.07 2.68 -27.16
C PRO A 112 -28.06 3.78 -26.75
N CYS A 113 -27.63 4.66 -27.67
CA CYS A 113 -26.77 5.81 -27.38
C CYS A 113 -27.46 6.93 -26.54
N GLN A 114 -28.77 6.80 -26.24
CA GLN A 114 -29.49 7.85 -25.52
C GLN A 114 -29.56 7.70 -24.00
N VAL A 115 -29.25 6.53 -23.42
CA VAL A 115 -29.42 6.31 -21.96
C VAL A 115 -28.42 7.13 -21.14
N VAL A 116 -28.95 7.91 -20.18
CA VAL A 116 -28.15 8.68 -19.21
C VAL A 116 -28.04 7.89 -17.92
N PHE A 117 -26.82 7.50 -17.57
CA PHE A 117 -26.51 6.63 -16.45
C PHE A 117 -26.23 7.40 -15.14
N GLY A 118 -25.94 8.70 -15.25
CA GLY A 118 -25.71 9.58 -14.11
C GLY A 118 -25.66 11.05 -14.50
N VAL A 119 -25.82 11.93 -13.52
CA VAL A 119 -25.76 13.39 -13.66
C VAL A 119 -25.11 14.02 -12.43
N THR A 120 -24.10 14.85 -12.67
CA THR A 120 -23.45 15.68 -11.64
C THR A 120 -23.50 17.14 -12.07
N THR A 121 -24.25 17.98 -11.37
CA THR A 121 -24.45 19.39 -11.74
C THR A 121 -24.85 20.25 -10.54
N VAL A 122 -24.83 21.58 -10.71
CA VAL A 122 -25.29 22.55 -9.71
C VAL A 122 -26.30 23.48 -10.35
N ILE A 123 -27.42 23.71 -9.66
CA ILE A 123 -28.46 24.67 -10.07
C ILE A 123 -28.49 25.83 -9.07
N ASN A 124 -28.25 27.05 -9.56
CA ASN A 124 -28.36 28.25 -8.74
C ASN A 124 -29.83 28.53 -8.39
N LEU A 125 -30.24 28.20 -7.16
CA LEU A 125 -31.62 28.41 -6.72
C LEU A 125 -31.91 29.91 -6.52
N ALA A 126 -30.92 30.71 -6.10
CA ALA A 126 -31.05 32.15 -5.87
C ALA A 126 -31.49 32.92 -7.14
N ASN A 127 -30.98 32.53 -8.31
CA ASN A 127 -31.26 33.21 -9.58
C ASN A 127 -32.43 32.61 -10.37
N LYS A 128 -33.05 31.54 -9.85
CA LYS A 128 -34.10 30.78 -10.52
C LYS A 128 -35.41 30.75 -9.71
N GLN A 129 -35.63 31.73 -8.83
CA GLN A 129 -36.80 31.80 -7.94
C GLN A 129 -38.15 31.82 -8.68
N GLU A 130 -38.17 32.32 -9.92
CA GLU A 130 -39.39 32.43 -10.73
C GLU A 130 -39.89 31.07 -11.25
N LEU A 131 -39.01 30.07 -11.33
CA LEU A 131 -39.33 28.73 -11.83
C LEU A 131 -40.34 28.02 -10.90
N ALA A 132 -41.29 27.31 -11.51
CA ALA A 132 -42.30 26.57 -10.75
C ALA A 132 -41.65 25.42 -9.94
N SER A 133 -40.72 24.70 -10.57
CA SER A 133 -39.90 23.64 -9.99
C SER A 133 -39.13 24.08 -8.74
N VAL A 134 -38.53 25.27 -8.74
CA VAL A 134 -37.78 25.81 -7.59
C VAL A 134 -38.73 26.18 -6.43
N ARG A 135 -39.88 26.78 -6.73
CA ARG A 135 -40.91 27.09 -5.71
C ARG A 135 -41.49 25.82 -5.09
N GLN A 136 -41.76 24.81 -5.91
CA GLN A 136 -42.25 23.50 -5.48
C GLN A 136 -41.22 22.74 -4.63
N LEU A 137 -39.94 22.78 -5.04
CA LEU A 137 -38.84 22.16 -4.29
C LEU A 137 -38.70 22.79 -2.90
N LYS A 138 -38.68 24.12 -2.79
CA LYS A 138 -38.63 24.82 -1.50
C LYS A 138 -39.83 24.47 -0.61
N LYS A 139 -41.03 24.47 -1.19
CA LYS A 139 -42.25 24.09 -0.47
C LYS A 139 -42.16 22.67 0.10
N MET A 140 -41.71 21.71 -0.71
CA MET A 140 -41.56 20.32 -0.28
C MET A 140 -40.51 20.18 0.84
N ILE A 141 -39.38 20.87 0.74
CA ILE A 141 -38.35 20.85 1.79
C ILE A 141 -38.91 21.37 3.11
N PHE A 142 -39.64 22.49 3.09
CA PHE A 142 -40.21 23.05 4.32
C PHE A 142 -41.34 22.19 4.89
N GLU A 143 -42.20 21.60 4.06
CA GLU A 143 -43.23 20.66 4.52
C GLU A 143 -42.62 19.42 5.19
N LYS A 144 -41.51 18.90 4.66
CA LYS A 144 -40.81 17.76 5.26
C LYS A 144 -40.00 18.19 6.50
N ALA A 145 -39.31 19.33 6.45
CA ALA A 145 -38.53 19.84 7.58
C ALA A 145 -39.42 20.16 8.79
N ASP A 146 -40.59 20.77 8.58
CA ASP A 146 -41.55 21.06 9.66
C ASP A 146 -42.02 19.79 10.39
N LYS A 147 -42.05 18.65 9.68
CA LYS A 147 -42.49 17.36 10.21
C LYS A 147 -41.36 16.49 10.79
N TYR A 148 -40.16 16.56 10.22
CA TYR A 148 -39.08 15.61 10.50
C TYR A 148 -37.79 16.25 11.06
N ALA A 149 -37.64 17.57 10.99
CA ALA A 149 -36.45 18.27 11.51
C ALA A 149 -36.68 18.84 12.92
N THR A 150 -35.60 19.13 13.63
CA THR A 150 -35.65 19.89 14.89
C THR A 150 -35.86 21.39 14.60
N GLU A 151 -36.36 22.16 15.58
CA GLU A 151 -36.56 23.61 15.42
C GLU A 151 -35.28 24.34 15.00
N LEU A 152 -34.12 23.93 15.53
CA LEU A 152 -32.81 24.48 15.18
C LEU A 152 -32.47 24.22 13.71
N VAL A 153 -32.64 22.98 13.24
CA VAL A 153 -32.38 22.62 11.84
C VAL A 153 -33.33 23.36 10.91
N LEU A 154 -34.63 23.43 11.25
CA LEU A 154 -35.62 24.18 10.48
C LEU A 154 -35.22 25.67 10.36
N GLN A 155 -34.71 26.28 11.42
CA GLN A 155 -34.22 27.67 11.39
C GLN A 155 -33.03 27.84 10.44
N GLN A 156 -32.07 26.91 10.44
CA GLN A 156 -30.92 26.94 9.52
C GLN A 156 -31.37 26.82 8.05
N PHE A 157 -32.34 25.95 7.75
CA PHE A 157 -32.91 25.83 6.40
C PHE A 157 -33.67 27.09 5.96
N ARG A 158 -34.42 27.75 6.86
CA ARG A 158 -35.07 29.03 6.58
C ARG A 158 -34.05 30.13 6.30
N GLU A 159 -32.98 30.20 7.11
CA GLU A 159 -31.90 31.15 6.89
C GLU A 159 -31.23 30.94 5.53
N ALA A 160 -30.98 29.70 5.12
CA ALA A 160 -30.34 29.42 3.83
C ALA A 160 -31.25 29.60 2.60
N LEU A 161 -32.55 29.36 2.72
CA LEU A 161 -33.47 29.34 1.56
C LEU A 161 -34.41 30.56 1.45
N GLU A 162 -34.64 31.31 2.53
CA GLU A 162 -35.61 32.43 2.56
C GLU A 162 -35.03 33.79 2.98
N SER A 163 -33.93 33.84 3.73
CA SER A 163 -33.40 35.10 4.32
C SER A 163 -33.05 36.19 3.29
N GLY A 164 -32.83 35.81 2.03
CA GLY A 164 -32.42 36.72 0.94
C GLY A 164 -30.99 37.27 1.08
N THR A 165 -30.30 37.01 2.18
CA THR A 165 -28.92 37.45 2.45
C THR A 165 -27.88 36.40 2.05
N LYS A 166 -28.29 35.14 1.90
CA LYS A 166 -27.45 33.99 1.58
C LYS A 166 -27.82 33.38 0.24
N THR A 167 -26.83 33.02 -0.58
CA THR A 167 -27.05 32.35 -1.87
C THR A 167 -26.91 30.83 -1.72
N THR A 168 -27.94 30.11 -2.16
CA THR A 168 -27.98 28.63 -2.07
C THR A 168 -28.10 28.01 -3.46
N ALA A 169 -27.37 26.91 -3.69
CA ALA A 169 -27.44 26.12 -4.91
C ALA A 169 -27.90 24.69 -4.61
N LEU A 170 -28.61 24.05 -5.55
CA LEU A 170 -28.91 22.63 -5.50
C LEU A 170 -27.76 21.86 -6.15
N LEU A 171 -27.05 21.05 -5.36
CA LEU A 171 -26.04 20.11 -5.84
C LEU A 171 -26.72 18.78 -6.15
N LEU A 172 -26.66 18.36 -7.41
CA LEU A 172 -27.16 17.07 -7.88
C LEU A 172 -25.98 16.18 -8.19
N ASN A 173 -25.95 14.99 -7.58
CA ASN A 173 -25.00 13.93 -7.87
C ASN A 173 -25.77 12.61 -7.86
N GLU A 174 -26.33 12.23 -9.00
CA GLU A 174 -27.25 11.10 -9.13
C GLU A 174 -26.75 10.10 -10.17
N ARG A 175 -27.01 8.81 -9.92
CA ARG A 175 -26.64 7.71 -10.83
C ARG A 175 -27.42 6.43 -10.52
N PHE A 176 -27.26 5.45 -11.39
CA PHE A 176 -27.79 4.09 -11.18
C PHE A 176 -26.98 3.35 -10.10
N ILE A 177 -27.66 2.47 -9.36
CA ILE A 177 -27.14 1.80 -8.13
C ILE A 177 -25.88 0.97 -8.40
N ASN A 178 -25.74 0.40 -9.59
CA ASN A 178 -24.62 -0.50 -9.93
C ASN A 178 -23.46 0.21 -10.64
N ILE A 179 -23.42 1.55 -10.62
CA ILE A 179 -22.30 2.30 -11.22
C ILE A 179 -21.28 2.59 -10.12
N PRO A 180 -20.01 2.16 -10.27
CA PRO A 180 -19.01 2.32 -9.21
C PRO A 180 -18.71 3.79 -8.89
N ALA A 181 -18.49 4.14 -7.61
CA ALA A 181 -18.07 5.48 -7.11
C ALA A 181 -16.92 6.09 -7.94
N ALA A 182 -16.07 5.22 -8.45
CA ALA A 182 -15.02 5.45 -9.41
C ALA A 182 -15.31 6.45 -10.52
N VAL A 183 -16.50 6.33 -11.11
CA VAL A 183 -16.87 7.01 -12.34
C VAL A 183 -17.32 8.46 -12.05
N CYS A 184 -17.74 8.75 -10.82
CA CYS A 184 -18.28 10.06 -10.42
C CYS A 184 -17.20 11.05 -9.93
N VAL A 185 -16.04 10.57 -9.47
CA VAL A 185 -14.95 11.45 -8.98
C VAL A 185 -14.50 12.47 -10.04
N PRO A 186 -14.21 12.07 -11.30
CA PRO A 186 -13.86 13.03 -12.34
C PRO A 186 -15.00 14.01 -12.64
N MET A 187 -16.27 13.60 -12.49
CA MET A 187 -17.42 14.47 -12.70
C MET A 187 -17.51 15.56 -11.62
N CYS A 188 -17.26 15.22 -10.35
CA CYS A 188 -17.20 16.18 -9.25
C CYS A 188 -16.01 17.17 -9.37
N GLU A 189 -14.83 16.69 -9.79
CA GLU A 189 -13.67 17.56 -10.04
C GLU A 189 -13.90 18.52 -11.22
N ASN A 190 -14.52 18.00 -12.28
CA ASN A 190 -14.92 18.81 -13.42
C ASN A 190 -15.93 19.88 -13.01
N LEU A 191 -16.93 19.54 -12.19
CA LEU A 191 -17.92 20.48 -11.70
C LEU A 191 -17.25 21.67 -10.97
N LEU A 192 -16.29 21.42 -10.08
CA LEU A 192 -15.54 22.49 -9.40
C LEU A 192 -14.79 23.39 -10.40
N SER A 193 -14.09 22.77 -11.35
CA SER A 193 -13.34 23.48 -12.39
C SER A 193 -14.25 24.32 -13.30
N GLU A 194 -15.42 23.80 -13.65
CA GLU A 194 -16.43 24.48 -14.47
C GLU A 194 -17.05 25.65 -13.74
N MET A 195 -17.33 25.50 -12.44
CA MET A 195 -17.81 26.59 -11.60
C MET A 195 -16.77 27.71 -11.47
N ASP A 196 -15.49 27.37 -11.28
CA ASP A 196 -14.40 28.37 -11.25
C ASP A 196 -14.26 29.10 -12.58
N ARG A 197 -14.42 28.39 -13.71
CA ARG A 197 -14.44 28.98 -15.06
C ARG A 197 -15.67 29.86 -15.30
N ALA A 198 -16.83 29.49 -14.75
CA ALA A 198 -18.03 30.33 -14.82
C ALA A 198 -17.84 31.62 -14.01
N ARG A 199 -17.25 31.54 -12.80
CA ARG A 199 -16.93 32.69 -11.96
C ARG A 199 -15.93 33.64 -12.63
N SER A 200 -14.90 33.12 -13.29
CA SER A 200 -13.91 33.96 -13.99
C SER A 200 -14.51 34.71 -15.19
N LYS A 201 -15.63 34.24 -15.73
CA LYS A 201 -16.43 34.92 -16.76
C LYS A 201 -17.51 35.85 -16.21
N GLY A 202 -17.51 36.10 -14.89
CA GLY A 202 -18.49 36.98 -14.23
C GLY A 202 -19.88 36.35 -14.05
N MET A 203 -20.02 35.03 -14.21
CA MET A 203 -21.30 34.34 -13.98
C MET A 203 -21.55 34.13 -12.48
N PRO A 204 -22.81 34.16 -12.02
CA PRO A 204 -23.17 34.10 -10.61
C PRO A 204 -23.15 32.66 -10.06
N TYR A 205 -21.96 32.05 -9.96
CA TYR A 205 -21.72 30.72 -9.39
C TYR A 205 -20.95 30.77 -8.06
N THR A 206 -21.26 31.77 -7.24
CA THR A 206 -20.73 31.92 -5.88
C THR A 206 -21.88 31.72 -4.88
N PHE A 207 -21.71 30.75 -3.99
CA PHE A 207 -22.74 30.28 -3.08
C PHE A 207 -22.25 30.36 -1.64
N ASP A 208 -23.17 30.61 -0.70
CA ASP A 208 -22.94 30.39 0.72
C ASP A 208 -23.20 28.92 1.10
N TYR A 209 -24.21 28.29 0.49
CA TYR A 209 -24.63 26.92 0.80
C TYR A 209 -24.92 26.07 -0.45
N TYR A 210 -24.68 24.77 -0.32
CA TYR A 210 -25.19 23.74 -1.21
C TYR A 210 -26.27 22.92 -0.50
N LEU A 211 -27.39 22.74 -1.18
CA LEU A 211 -28.47 21.84 -0.81
C LEU A 211 -28.26 20.53 -1.58
N MET A 212 -28.28 19.39 -0.89
CA MET A 212 -28.11 18.07 -1.50
C MET A 212 -29.12 17.07 -0.94
N PHE A 213 -29.60 16.15 -1.78
CA PHE A 213 -30.43 15.03 -1.35
C PHE A 213 -29.61 13.74 -1.46
N VAL A 214 -29.77 12.86 -0.47
CA VAL A 214 -29.03 11.60 -0.33
C VAL A 214 -30.02 10.45 -0.19
N LYS A 215 -29.73 9.32 -0.83
CA LYS A 215 -30.57 8.12 -0.83
C LYS A 215 -29.91 7.03 0.01
N TYR A 216 -30.63 6.51 1.00
CA TYR A 216 -30.14 5.39 1.82
C TYR A 216 -31.29 4.47 2.24
N TYR A 217 -30.94 3.25 2.60
CA TYR A 217 -31.83 2.23 3.13
C TYR A 217 -31.46 1.95 4.58
N GLN A 218 -32.46 1.65 5.40
CA GLN A 218 -32.28 1.26 6.80
C GLN A 218 -32.84 -0.15 7.02
N GLN A 219 -32.03 -1.03 7.59
CA GLN A 219 -32.47 -2.36 8.01
C GLN A 219 -33.06 -2.28 9.43
N ALA A 220 -34.19 -2.94 9.64
CA ALA A 220 -34.82 -2.97 10.96
C ALA A 220 -33.90 -3.67 11.98
N ALA A 221 -33.79 -3.12 13.20
CA ALA A 221 -32.95 -3.69 14.24
C ALA A 221 -33.44 -5.11 14.63
N ALA A 222 -32.55 -6.10 14.51
CA ALA A 222 -32.78 -7.46 14.96
C ALA A 222 -31.96 -7.75 16.24
N GLY A 223 -32.65 -7.85 17.38
CA GLY A 223 -32.02 -8.14 18.68
C GLY A 223 -31.14 -7.01 19.21
N ASP A 224 -29.92 -7.34 19.67
CA ASP A 224 -28.93 -6.41 20.27
C ASP A 224 -28.08 -5.64 19.23
N LYS A 225 -28.33 -5.81 17.93
CA LYS A 225 -27.60 -5.10 16.88
C LYS A 225 -28.26 -3.76 16.54
N PRO A 226 -27.50 -2.65 16.48
CA PRO A 226 -28.04 -1.37 16.03
C PRO A 226 -28.50 -1.45 14.57
N ALA A 227 -29.48 -0.62 14.18
CA ALA A 227 -29.96 -0.54 12.81
C ALA A 227 -28.81 -0.15 11.85
N GLU A 228 -28.63 -0.94 10.80
CA GLU A 228 -27.60 -0.72 9.78
C GLU A 228 -28.14 0.19 8.67
N VAL A 229 -27.29 1.13 8.22
CA VAL A 229 -27.62 2.11 7.17
C VAL A 229 -26.78 1.80 5.94
N ILE A 230 -27.46 1.53 4.82
CA ILE A 230 -26.85 1.22 3.53
C ILE A 230 -27.09 2.39 2.59
N TYR A 231 -26.03 3.09 2.20
CA TYR A 231 -26.13 4.21 1.25
C TYR A 231 -26.30 3.68 -0.18
N THR A 232 -27.06 4.40 -1.02
CA THR A 232 -27.18 4.02 -2.44
C THR A 232 -25.91 4.36 -3.22
N ASN A 233 -25.20 5.40 -2.80
CA ASN A 233 -23.91 5.81 -3.34
C ASN A 233 -22.94 6.02 -2.18
N ASP A 234 -21.85 5.25 -2.14
CA ASP A 234 -20.90 5.26 -1.01
C ASP A 234 -20.28 6.64 -0.76
N GLU A 235 -20.07 7.44 -1.81
CA GLU A 235 -19.49 8.77 -1.67
C GLU A 235 -20.39 9.77 -0.93
N GLU A 236 -21.70 9.51 -0.83
CA GLU A 236 -22.67 10.38 -0.15
C GLU A 236 -22.41 10.47 1.35
N GLU A 237 -21.77 9.46 1.96
CA GLU A 237 -21.41 9.47 3.38
C GLU A 237 -20.54 10.69 3.76
N TYR A 238 -19.63 11.10 2.88
CA TYR A 238 -18.72 12.22 3.13
C TYR A 238 -19.43 13.57 3.07
N PHE A 239 -20.43 13.70 2.20
CA PHE A 239 -21.28 14.89 2.16
C PHE A 239 -22.10 15.03 3.45
N ILE A 240 -22.54 13.92 4.04
CA ILE A 240 -23.28 13.92 5.31
C ILE A 240 -22.37 14.36 6.47
N LYS A 241 -21.14 13.86 6.55
CA LYS A 241 -20.18 14.18 7.63
C LYS A 241 -19.90 15.68 7.75
N ASP A 242 -19.86 16.38 6.62
CA ASP A 242 -19.52 17.80 6.56
C ASP A 242 -20.73 18.75 6.50
N ALA A 243 -21.95 18.21 6.41
CA ALA A 243 -23.18 18.99 6.41
C ALA A 243 -23.34 19.78 7.72
N CYS A 244 -23.70 21.06 7.63
CA CYS A 244 -23.96 21.91 8.80
C CYS A 244 -25.37 21.72 9.37
N ALA A 245 -26.31 21.23 8.56
CA ALA A 245 -27.66 20.89 8.96
C ALA A 245 -28.18 19.73 8.10
N SER A 246 -28.96 18.82 8.68
CA SER A 246 -29.64 17.77 7.92
C SER A 246 -30.89 17.24 8.63
N PHE A 247 -31.80 16.67 7.85
CA PHE A 247 -32.93 15.89 8.34
C PHE A 247 -33.25 14.79 7.33
N ASP A 248 -33.86 13.70 7.80
CA ASP A 248 -34.28 12.58 6.96
C ASP A 248 -35.78 12.29 7.06
N TYR A 249 -36.32 11.67 6.01
CA TYR A 249 -37.71 11.24 5.95
C TYR A 249 -37.84 9.93 5.19
N SER A 250 -38.74 9.06 5.65
CA SER A 250 -39.04 7.80 4.98
C SER A 250 -39.88 8.03 3.72
N VAL A 251 -39.53 7.32 2.63
CA VAL A 251 -40.28 7.30 1.36
C VAL A 251 -40.96 5.96 1.12
N GLN A 252 -41.03 5.09 2.14
CA GLN A 252 -41.59 3.73 2.02
C GLN A 252 -43.03 3.71 1.47
N LYS A 253 -43.87 4.68 1.85
CA LYS A 253 -45.26 4.81 1.35
C LYS A 253 -45.34 5.41 -0.05
N GLU A 254 -44.23 5.99 -0.52
CA GLU A 254 -44.12 6.71 -1.79
C GLU A 254 -43.54 5.80 -2.89
N THR A 255 -42.76 4.78 -2.54
CA THR A 255 -42.22 3.75 -3.45
C THR A 255 -43.27 2.72 -3.89
N THR A 256 -43.43 2.51 -5.20
CA THR A 256 -44.17 1.37 -5.79
C THR A 256 -43.22 0.20 -6.02
N THR A 257 -43.75 -1.03 -5.93
CA THR A 257 -43.11 -2.36 -5.93
C THR A 257 -42.19 -2.71 -7.12
N ALA A 258 -41.83 -1.74 -7.99
CA ALA A 258 -40.99 -1.94 -9.17
C ALA A 258 -39.47 -1.75 -8.90
N LEU A 259 -39.07 -1.49 -7.65
CA LEU A 259 -37.67 -1.44 -7.20
C LEU A 259 -37.33 -2.53 -6.18
N ALA A 260 -38.27 -3.43 -5.88
CA ALA A 260 -38.06 -4.60 -5.04
C ALA A 260 -37.98 -5.82 -5.95
N GLY A 261 -36.78 -6.15 -6.43
CA GLY A 261 -36.53 -7.47 -7.00
C GLY A 261 -36.91 -8.53 -5.95
N HIS A 262 -37.70 -9.52 -6.34
CA HIS A 262 -38.00 -10.68 -5.51
C HIS A 262 -36.77 -11.58 -5.42
N TRP A 263 -35.81 -11.15 -4.62
CA TRP A 263 -34.76 -12.01 -4.09
C TRP A 263 -35.33 -12.81 -2.90
N GLN A 264 -34.73 -13.95 -2.63
CA GLN A 264 -35.34 -15.15 -2.04
C GLN A 264 -36.04 -14.96 -0.67
N LYS A 265 -36.82 -15.98 -0.28
CA LYS A 265 -37.78 -16.06 0.86
C LYS A 265 -37.25 -15.83 2.29
N LYS A 266 -36.17 -15.07 2.50
CA LYS A 266 -35.57 -14.74 3.81
C LYS A 266 -34.99 -13.31 3.95
N ASP A 267 -35.29 -12.38 3.04
CA ASP A 267 -34.74 -11.02 3.16
C ASP A 267 -35.57 -10.15 4.14
N GLU A 268 -34.89 -9.61 5.15
CA GLU A 268 -35.43 -8.60 6.07
C GLU A 268 -35.71 -7.30 5.29
N GLU A 269 -36.93 -6.73 5.42
CA GLU A 269 -37.36 -5.59 4.60
C GLU A 269 -36.49 -4.34 4.79
N LEU A 270 -35.73 -3.96 3.76
CA LEU A 270 -34.98 -2.69 3.70
C LEU A 270 -35.94 -1.50 3.52
N GLN A 271 -35.88 -0.52 4.41
CA GLN A 271 -36.75 0.66 4.35
C GLN A 271 -36.04 1.83 3.64
N PRO A 272 -36.62 2.43 2.58
CA PRO A 272 -36.00 3.53 1.86
C PRO A 272 -36.21 4.89 2.55
N PHE A 273 -35.13 5.65 2.68
CA PHE A 273 -35.09 6.99 3.25
C PHE A 273 -34.47 8.01 2.27
N ARG A 274 -34.76 9.28 2.52
CA ARG A 274 -34.12 10.42 1.89
C ARG A 274 -33.57 11.31 2.99
N LYS A 275 -32.30 11.72 2.87
CA LYS A 275 -31.69 12.74 3.73
C LYS A 275 -31.52 14.03 2.94
N VAL A 276 -31.90 15.15 3.53
CA VAL A 276 -31.69 16.49 2.97
C VAL A 276 -30.55 17.14 3.72
N LEU A 277 -29.52 17.56 3.00
CA LEU A 277 -28.28 18.13 3.54
C LEU A 277 -28.17 19.60 3.17
N LEU A 278 -27.69 20.39 4.13
CA LEU A 278 -27.19 21.74 3.91
C LEU A 278 -25.68 21.75 4.19
N ILE A 279 -24.89 22.13 3.19
CA ILE A 279 -23.43 22.09 3.21
C ILE A 279 -22.89 23.51 2.98
N GLU A 280 -21.99 23.98 3.83
CA GLU A 280 -21.30 25.26 3.61
C GLU A 280 -20.43 25.20 2.36
N ALA A 281 -20.50 26.22 1.51
CA ALA A 281 -19.83 26.20 0.22
C ALA A 281 -18.29 26.11 0.31
N SER A 282 -17.70 26.58 1.41
CA SER A 282 -16.27 26.46 1.71
C SER A 282 -15.79 25.02 1.90
N LYS A 283 -16.70 24.09 2.27
CA LYS A 283 -16.36 22.69 2.54
C LYS A 283 -16.36 21.81 1.30
N LEU A 284 -17.08 22.20 0.23
CA LEU A 284 -17.23 21.38 -0.97
C LEU A 284 -15.88 20.96 -1.60
N PRO A 285 -14.87 21.85 -1.78
CA PRO A 285 -13.57 21.43 -2.29
C PRO A 285 -12.86 20.40 -1.40
N GLY A 286 -13.02 20.51 -0.07
CA GLY A 286 -12.46 19.58 0.91
C GLY A 286 -13.13 18.20 0.86
N ILE A 287 -14.46 18.17 0.67
CA ILE A 287 -15.23 16.93 0.50
C ILE A 287 -14.79 16.22 -0.79
N VAL A 288 -14.72 16.93 -1.92
CA VAL A 288 -14.28 16.34 -3.20
C VAL A 288 -12.83 15.84 -3.12
N ALA A 289 -11.94 16.58 -2.45
CA ALA A 289 -10.57 16.13 -2.21
C ALA A 289 -10.51 14.86 -1.32
N THR A 290 -11.39 14.77 -0.32
CA THR A 290 -11.51 13.60 0.56
C THR A 290 -11.97 12.37 -0.22
N ILE A 291 -13.03 12.50 -1.03
CA ILE A 291 -13.54 11.43 -1.92
C ILE A 291 -12.43 10.97 -2.90
N LYS A 292 -11.68 11.90 -3.47
CA LYS A 292 -10.54 11.60 -4.36
C LYS A 292 -9.44 10.81 -3.64
N ASN A 293 -9.08 11.22 -2.43
CA ASN A 293 -7.99 10.62 -1.68
C ASN A 293 -8.35 9.23 -1.15
N LEU A 294 -9.62 9.02 -0.78
CA LEU A 294 -10.11 7.74 -0.29
C LEU A 294 -10.17 6.67 -1.39
N ARG A 295 -10.30 7.01 -2.68
CA ARG A 295 -10.19 6.00 -3.73
C ARG A 295 -8.73 5.56 -4.01
N LYS A 296 -7.73 6.35 -3.59
CA LYS A 296 -6.33 5.91 -3.60
C LYS A 296 -6.00 4.96 -2.45
N THR A 297 -6.91 4.81 -1.49
CA THR A 297 -6.71 4.06 -0.25
C THR A 297 -7.99 3.33 0.10
N ASN A 298 -8.09 2.04 -0.25
CA ASN A 298 -9.16 1.16 0.25
C ASN A 298 -9.54 1.52 1.71
N PRO A 299 -10.83 1.51 2.11
CA PRO A 299 -11.25 1.95 3.46
C PRO A 299 -10.64 1.16 4.64
N GLN A 300 -9.84 0.12 4.38
CA GLN A 300 -8.99 -0.53 5.37
C GLN A 300 -7.65 0.19 5.63
N GLU A 301 -7.31 1.25 4.88
CA GLU A 301 -6.05 2.00 5.01
C GLU A 301 -6.20 3.46 5.48
N SER A 302 -7.42 3.92 5.81
CA SER A 302 -7.70 5.32 6.19
C SER A 302 -7.23 5.72 7.60
N GLY A 303 -6.13 5.16 8.09
CA GLY A 303 -5.31 5.70 9.17
C GLY A 303 -3.93 6.22 8.70
N ARG A 304 -3.62 6.17 7.40
CA ARG A 304 -2.24 6.22 6.91
C ARG A 304 -1.85 7.50 6.14
N GLY A 305 -2.45 8.63 6.50
CA GLY A 305 -1.97 9.96 6.09
C GLY A 305 -0.87 10.47 7.03
N GLY A 306 0.38 10.50 6.58
CA GLY A 306 1.50 11.16 7.28
C GLY A 306 2.27 10.31 8.30
N CYS A 307 1.73 9.17 8.76
CA CYS A 307 2.33 8.29 9.78
C CYS A 307 2.13 6.78 9.49
N GLY A 308 1.75 6.41 8.26
CA GLY A 308 1.09 5.14 7.96
C GLY A 308 1.92 3.84 7.94
N TYR A 309 3.24 3.94 7.97
CA TYR A 309 4.14 2.77 7.91
C TYR A 309 4.84 2.53 9.26
N LEU A 310 4.05 2.56 10.33
CA LEU A 310 4.53 2.30 11.69
C LEU A 310 3.57 1.35 12.39
N PRO A 311 4.09 0.48 13.29
CA PRO A 311 3.24 -0.44 14.03
C PRO A 311 2.34 0.25 15.06
N CYS A 312 2.73 1.44 15.53
CA CYS A 312 1.99 2.27 16.47
C CYS A 312 2.46 3.74 16.41
N GLU A 313 1.69 4.66 17.01
CA GLU A 313 2.08 6.06 17.18
C GLU A 313 3.22 6.22 18.19
N LEU A 314 4.23 7.02 17.87
CA LEU A 314 5.33 7.39 18.77
C LEU A 314 5.03 8.73 19.46
N VAL A 315 4.90 8.72 20.79
CA VAL A 315 4.59 9.93 21.57
C VAL A 315 5.81 10.33 22.40
N LEU A 316 6.34 11.53 22.17
CA LEU A 316 7.47 12.05 22.95
C LEU A 316 7.06 12.34 24.40
N VAL A 317 7.87 11.85 25.33
CA VAL A 317 7.74 12.12 26.77
C VAL A 317 8.88 13.06 27.17
N ALA A 318 8.54 14.32 27.42
CA ALA A 318 9.53 15.36 27.76
C ALA A 318 9.93 15.37 29.24
N ASP A 319 8.98 15.10 30.13
CA ASP A 319 9.18 15.07 31.57
C ASP A 319 8.58 13.78 32.15
N LEU A 320 9.47 12.88 32.55
CA LEU A 320 9.08 11.60 33.11
C LEU A 320 8.43 11.75 34.50
N ALA A 321 8.82 12.72 35.32
CA ALA A 321 8.23 12.97 36.64
C ALA A 321 6.80 13.53 36.52
N ALA A 322 6.57 14.44 35.57
CA ALA A 322 5.22 14.91 35.26
C ALA A 322 4.34 13.76 34.71
N THR A 323 4.92 12.89 33.89
CA THR A 323 4.23 11.74 33.29
C THR A 323 3.86 10.68 34.33
N LEU A 324 4.74 10.44 35.30
CA LEU A 324 4.51 9.55 36.44
C LEU A 324 3.31 10.00 37.31
N ASN A 325 2.95 11.29 37.27
CA ASN A 325 1.80 11.86 37.98
C ASN A 325 0.50 11.91 37.15
N GLN A 326 0.53 11.46 35.88
CA GLN A 326 -0.63 11.40 34.98
C GLN A 326 -1.04 9.94 34.74
N THR A 327 -1.80 9.37 35.68
CA THR A 327 -2.26 7.97 35.65
C THR A 327 -3.08 7.60 34.41
N ASP A 328 -3.80 8.56 33.82
CA ASP A 328 -4.64 8.31 32.65
C ASP A 328 -3.87 8.19 31.32
N ARG A 329 -2.57 8.54 31.28
CA ARG A 329 -1.85 8.72 30.01
C ARG A 329 -0.93 7.55 29.65
N PHE A 330 -0.23 7.00 30.63
CA PHE A 330 0.67 5.85 30.46
C PHE A 330 0.57 4.88 31.63
N ASP A 331 0.58 3.58 31.34
CA ASP A 331 0.24 2.52 32.30
C ASP A 331 1.36 1.49 32.54
N ALA A 332 2.52 1.68 31.91
CA ALA A 332 3.72 0.89 32.16
C ALA A 332 5.00 1.65 31.78
N PHE A 333 6.09 1.39 32.51
CA PHE A 333 7.42 1.92 32.21
C PHE A 333 8.37 0.78 31.86
N CYS A 334 8.81 0.75 30.61
CA CYS A 334 9.77 -0.21 30.08
C CYS A 334 11.18 0.36 30.24
N VAL A 335 11.97 -0.24 31.11
CA VAL A 335 13.30 0.23 31.52
C VAL A 335 14.36 -0.78 31.09
N LEU A 336 15.39 -0.29 30.39
CA LEU A 336 16.48 -1.15 29.88
C LEU A 336 17.78 -1.01 30.69
N ASP A 337 17.93 0.13 31.35
CA ASP A 337 19.06 0.52 32.19
C ASP A 337 18.54 1.44 33.31
N ASP A 338 18.97 1.20 34.54
CA ASP A 338 18.59 1.98 35.71
C ASP A 338 19.48 3.21 35.97
N ALA A 339 20.57 3.41 35.22
CA ALA A 339 21.44 4.58 35.39
C ALA A 339 20.75 5.92 35.06
N SER A 340 19.67 5.90 34.28
CA SER A 340 19.01 7.09 33.74
C SER A 340 17.56 7.27 34.19
N VAL A 341 17.11 6.53 35.20
CA VAL A 341 15.73 6.60 35.68
C VAL A 341 15.57 7.62 36.84
N PRO A 342 14.40 8.28 36.97
CA PRO A 342 14.09 9.13 38.10
C PRO A 342 14.20 8.39 39.44
N ALA A 343 14.53 9.12 40.50
CA ALA A 343 14.73 8.56 41.84
C ALA A 343 13.53 7.74 42.37
N SER A 344 12.31 8.09 41.96
CA SER A 344 11.10 7.32 42.30
C SER A 344 11.09 5.92 41.70
N LEU A 345 11.45 5.77 40.42
CA LEU A 345 11.57 4.48 39.74
C LEU A 345 12.82 3.71 40.20
N ALA A 346 13.94 4.40 40.42
CA ALA A 346 15.18 3.80 40.89
C ALA A 346 14.99 3.04 42.20
N ARG A 347 14.27 3.62 43.17
CA ARG A 347 13.97 2.95 44.44
C ARG A 347 13.17 1.66 44.27
N GLY A 348 12.20 1.66 43.34
CA GLY A 348 11.41 0.46 43.03
C GLY A 348 12.26 -0.65 42.42
N ILE A 349 13.13 -0.30 41.46
CA ILE A 349 14.06 -1.25 40.83
C ILE A 349 15.04 -1.81 41.86
N GLU A 350 15.61 -0.97 42.73
CA GLU A 350 16.54 -1.41 43.77
C GLU A 350 15.87 -2.34 44.78
N SER A 351 14.65 -2.03 45.20
CA SER A 351 13.87 -2.93 46.05
C SER A 351 13.63 -4.28 45.37
N GLN A 352 13.38 -4.29 44.06
CA GLN A 352 13.20 -5.53 43.31
C GLN A 352 14.51 -6.29 43.13
N LYS A 353 15.66 -5.62 42.93
CA LYS A 353 16.99 -6.25 42.90
C LYS A 353 17.33 -7.00 44.19
N GLN A 354 16.89 -6.48 45.33
CA GLN A 354 17.07 -7.14 46.62
C GLN A 354 16.13 -8.33 46.82
N PHE A 355 14.97 -8.32 46.15
CA PHE A 355 13.95 -9.37 46.24
C PHE A 355 14.18 -10.52 45.27
N ASP A 356 14.55 -10.20 44.03
CA ASP A 356 14.72 -11.14 42.93
C ASP A 356 16.08 -10.94 42.25
N ALA A 357 17.02 -11.82 42.56
CA ALA A 357 18.35 -11.80 41.98
C ALA A 357 18.35 -11.99 40.45
N ALA A 358 17.28 -12.55 39.87
CA ALA A 358 17.19 -12.77 38.43
C ALA A 358 16.92 -11.49 37.63
N ILE A 359 16.56 -10.37 38.26
CA ILE A 359 16.23 -9.11 37.56
C ILE A 359 17.37 -8.58 36.67
N ALA A 360 18.62 -8.96 36.95
CA ALA A 360 19.77 -8.58 36.15
C ALA A 360 19.93 -9.41 34.87
N THR A 361 19.32 -10.60 34.81
CA THR A 361 19.47 -11.58 33.72
C THR A 361 18.15 -11.90 33.02
N GLU A 362 17.02 -11.68 33.68
CA GLU A 362 15.67 -12.02 33.23
C GLU A 362 14.77 -10.77 33.19
N VAL A 363 13.76 -10.80 32.33
CA VAL A 363 12.81 -9.69 32.20
C VAL A 363 11.75 -9.77 33.31
N CYS A 364 11.73 -8.77 34.18
CA CYS A 364 10.82 -8.71 35.32
C CYS A 364 9.69 -7.69 35.10
N CYS A 365 8.53 -7.94 35.70
CA CYS A 365 7.41 -7.00 35.73
C CYS A 365 6.87 -6.93 37.15
N PHE A 366 6.86 -5.74 37.74
CA PHE A 366 6.47 -5.51 39.12
C PHE A 366 5.76 -4.16 39.30
N GLY A 367 5.12 -3.96 40.44
CA GLY A 367 4.54 -2.67 40.83
C GLY A 367 5.57 -1.84 41.57
N ALA A 368 5.84 -0.62 41.10
CA ALA A 368 6.64 0.36 41.83
C ALA A 368 5.72 1.41 42.45
N GLN A 369 5.87 1.66 43.75
CA GLN A 369 5.09 2.68 44.46
C GLN A 369 5.63 4.08 44.12
N LEU A 370 4.81 4.89 43.47
CA LEU A 370 5.01 6.33 43.37
C LEU A 370 4.23 7.04 44.48
N GLU A 371 4.44 8.35 44.63
CA GLU A 371 3.89 9.14 45.76
C GLU A 371 2.39 8.91 45.99
N LYS A 372 1.59 8.70 44.93
CA LYS A 372 0.13 8.49 45.04
C LYS A 372 -0.39 7.18 44.45
N ASP A 373 0.35 6.53 43.54
CA ASP A 373 -0.14 5.38 42.77
C ASP A 373 0.93 4.30 42.60
N THR A 374 0.51 3.05 42.42
CA THR A 374 1.40 1.96 42.00
C THR A 374 1.43 1.89 40.48
N VAL A 375 2.63 2.02 39.88
CA VAL A 375 2.81 1.89 38.43
C VAL A 375 3.46 0.57 38.06
N ARG A 376 3.11 0.06 36.89
CA ARG A 376 3.76 -1.13 36.33
C ARG A 376 5.14 -0.76 35.81
N VAL A 377 6.16 -1.42 36.30
CA VAL A 377 7.53 -1.34 35.78
C VAL A 377 7.87 -2.67 35.14
N VAL A 378 8.33 -2.60 33.89
CA VAL A 378 8.93 -3.72 33.18
C VAL A 378 10.39 -3.43 33.04
N TYR A 379 11.22 -4.22 33.71
CA TYR A 379 12.66 -4.08 33.69
C TYR A 379 13.26 -5.21 32.83
N SER A 380 13.95 -4.83 31.76
CA SER A 380 14.63 -5.75 30.85
C SER A 380 16.06 -5.29 30.70
N ALA A 381 16.94 -5.73 31.60
CA ALA A 381 18.32 -5.30 31.59
C ALA A 381 19.01 -5.65 30.27
N VAL A 382 19.80 -4.70 29.75
CA VAL A 382 20.79 -4.99 28.70
C VAL A 382 21.86 -5.97 29.21
N GLY A 383 22.10 -5.98 30.53
CA GLY A 383 23.10 -6.81 31.18
C GLY A 383 24.51 -6.24 31.04
N GLU A 384 25.49 -6.95 31.59
CA GLU A 384 26.90 -6.61 31.40
C GLU A 384 27.31 -6.92 29.96
N LEU A 385 27.96 -5.94 29.31
CA LEU A 385 28.44 -6.08 27.93
C LEU A 385 29.89 -6.58 27.94
N SER A 386 30.12 -7.65 27.20
CA SER A 386 31.43 -8.26 26.94
C SER A 386 32.01 -7.81 25.59
N ASP A 387 33.23 -8.21 25.25
CA ASP A 387 33.90 -7.79 24.00
C ASP A 387 33.25 -8.35 22.72
N PHE A 388 32.44 -9.41 22.81
CA PHE A 388 31.74 -10.00 21.66
C PHE A 388 30.32 -9.48 21.48
N ASP A 389 29.80 -8.69 22.42
CA ASP A 389 28.49 -8.07 22.28
C ASP A 389 28.50 -6.94 21.26
N ASP A 390 27.36 -6.74 20.59
CA ASP A 390 27.11 -5.64 19.69
C ASP A 390 25.85 -4.85 20.07
N VAL A 391 25.54 -3.81 19.30
CA VAL A 391 24.44 -2.89 19.59
C VAL A 391 23.05 -3.57 19.61
N ARG A 392 22.89 -4.76 19.02
CA ARG A 392 21.63 -5.50 19.01
C ARG A 392 21.16 -5.91 20.40
N ARG A 393 22.06 -6.02 21.39
CA ARG A 393 21.70 -6.23 22.80
C ARG A 393 20.66 -5.22 23.30
N TYR A 394 20.72 -3.97 22.82
CA TYR A 394 19.74 -2.94 23.16
C TYR A 394 18.40 -3.14 22.46
N ALA A 395 18.39 -3.59 21.19
CA ALA A 395 17.16 -3.94 20.48
C ALA A 395 16.45 -5.13 21.13
N GLU A 396 17.21 -6.18 21.49
CA GLU A 396 16.70 -7.37 22.17
C GLU A 396 16.07 -7.04 23.51
N ALA A 397 16.77 -6.25 24.34
CA ALA A 397 16.26 -5.79 25.62
C ALA A 397 14.96 -4.97 25.45
N ALA A 398 14.92 -4.06 24.49
CA ALA A 398 13.72 -3.26 24.22
C ALA A 398 12.54 -4.10 23.73
N ALA A 399 12.77 -5.05 22.82
CA ALA A 399 11.76 -5.97 22.33
C ALA A 399 11.22 -6.84 23.48
N CYS A 400 12.08 -7.38 24.34
CA CYS A 400 11.69 -8.16 25.51
C CYS A 400 10.87 -7.33 26.51
N ALA A 401 11.25 -6.08 26.76
CA ALA A 401 10.51 -5.17 27.63
C ALA A 401 9.09 -4.93 27.11
N VAL A 402 8.94 -4.56 25.83
CA VAL A 402 7.63 -4.29 25.23
C VAL A 402 6.77 -5.56 25.18
N ARG A 403 7.36 -6.71 24.82
CA ARG A 403 6.68 -8.01 24.85
C ARG A 403 6.14 -8.33 26.24
N ARG A 404 6.96 -8.12 27.28
CA ARG A 404 6.55 -8.38 28.66
C ARG A 404 5.49 -7.40 29.14
N ALA A 405 5.56 -6.13 28.74
CA ALA A 405 4.57 -5.11 29.04
C ALA A 405 3.19 -5.47 28.45
N LEU A 406 3.17 -5.91 27.18
CA LEU A 406 1.96 -6.41 26.54
C LEU A 406 1.35 -7.61 27.30
N LYS A 407 2.17 -8.60 27.64
CA LYS A 407 1.74 -9.76 28.45
C LYS A 407 1.26 -9.37 29.85
N ALA A 408 1.71 -8.24 30.39
CA ALA A 408 1.27 -7.71 31.67
C ALA A 408 -0.06 -6.91 31.57
N GLY A 409 -0.61 -6.74 30.37
CA GLY A 409 -1.82 -5.95 30.13
C GLY A 409 -1.59 -4.45 30.00
N ALA A 410 -0.38 -4.01 29.63
CA ALA A 410 -0.11 -2.61 29.32
C ALA A 410 -0.74 -2.22 27.97
N LYS A 411 -1.37 -1.04 27.93
CA LYS A 411 -2.00 -0.44 26.76
C LYS A 411 -1.27 0.80 26.25
N HIS A 412 -0.60 1.51 27.13
CA HIS A 412 0.13 2.75 26.85
C HIS A 412 1.48 2.74 27.58
N PRO A 413 2.41 1.82 27.21
CA PRO A 413 3.73 1.80 27.82
C PRO A 413 4.58 3.01 27.38
N VAL A 414 5.51 3.42 28.24
CA VAL A 414 6.63 4.31 27.91
C VAL A 414 7.90 3.48 27.84
N LEU A 415 8.63 3.58 26.74
CA LEU A 415 10.00 3.07 26.63
C LEU A 415 10.99 4.15 27.07
N LEU A 416 11.78 3.81 28.09
CA LEU A 416 12.92 4.63 28.51
C LEU A 416 14.13 4.16 27.71
N LEU A 417 14.60 5.04 26.82
CA LEU A 417 15.74 4.73 25.98
C LEU A 417 17.04 4.72 26.81
N PRO A 418 18.02 3.87 26.43
CA PRO A 418 19.35 3.91 27.03
C PRO A 418 20.05 5.22 26.64
N ARG A 419 21.15 5.55 27.32
CA ARG A 419 22.06 6.61 26.84
C ARG A 419 22.94 6.08 25.72
N ALA A 420 23.37 6.98 24.82
CA ALA A 420 24.46 6.67 23.92
C ALA A 420 25.75 6.44 24.73
N THR A 421 26.53 5.43 24.36
CA THR A 421 27.84 5.17 24.97
C THR A 421 28.95 5.36 23.94
N GLN A 422 30.19 5.51 24.40
CA GLN A 422 31.34 5.61 23.48
C GLN A 422 31.46 4.38 22.58
N ARG A 423 31.12 3.19 23.10
CA ARG A 423 31.14 1.93 22.33
C ARG A 423 29.93 1.80 21.41
N PHE A 424 28.74 2.20 21.86
CA PHE A 424 27.48 2.07 21.14
C PHE A 424 26.72 3.39 21.09
N ALA A 425 27.09 4.26 20.15
CA ALA A 425 26.47 5.57 19.97
C ALA A 425 24.99 5.47 19.56
N ASN A 426 24.63 4.44 18.79
CA ASN A 426 23.26 4.22 18.29
C ASN A 426 22.40 3.34 19.20
N ALA A 427 22.80 3.11 20.45
CA ALA A 427 21.99 2.33 21.40
C ALA A 427 20.53 2.83 21.55
N PRO A 428 20.25 4.14 21.63
CA PRO A 428 18.87 4.64 21.69
C PRO A 428 18.06 4.32 20.41
N LEU A 429 18.70 4.46 19.25
CA LEU A 429 18.11 4.18 17.94
C LEU A 429 17.72 2.71 17.80
N VAL A 430 18.67 1.83 18.07
CA VAL A 430 18.50 0.38 17.92
C VAL A 430 17.51 -0.17 18.95
N ALA A 431 17.51 0.37 20.18
CA ALA A 431 16.49 0.04 21.19
C ALA A 431 15.07 0.35 20.69
N LEU A 432 14.83 1.56 20.17
CA LEU A 432 13.50 1.93 19.69
C LEU A 432 13.07 1.12 18.45
N LEU A 433 13.98 0.84 17.52
CA LEU A 433 13.72 -0.05 16.38
C LEU A 433 13.43 -1.49 16.80
N GLY A 434 14.06 -1.99 17.87
CA GLY A 434 13.79 -3.29 18.46
C GLY A 434 12.40 -3.38 19.10
N ALA A 435 12.01 -2.35 19.84
CA ALA A 435 10.65 -2.22 20.38
C ALA A 435 9.59 -2.21 19.27
N LEU A 436 9.82 -1.47 18.18
CA LEU A 436 8.88 -1.41 17.05
C LEU A 436 8.83 -2.73 16.26
N HIS A 437 9.96 -3.44 16.14
CA HIS A 437 9.97 -4.79 15.56
C HIS A 437 9.02 -5.73 16.32
N GLU A 438 9.04 -5.72 17.64
CA GLU A 438 8.11 -6.51 18.46
C GLU A 438 6.65 -6.11 18.26
N LEU A 439 6.36 -4.84 17.97
CA LEU A 439 5.01 -4.34 17.78
C LEU A 439 4.43 -4.56 16.38
N TYR A 440 5.27 -4.95 15.41
CA TYR A 440 4.82 -5.25 14.06
C TYR A 440 3.76 -6.36 14.06
N VAL A 441 2.70 -6.15 13.29
CA VAL A 441 1.65 -7.13 13.04
C VAL A 441 1.72 -7.52 11.57
N PRO A 442 1.82 -8.81 11.20
CA PRO A 442 1.84 -9.25 9.80
C PRO A 442 0.64 -8.74 9.01
N LEU A 443 0.84 -8.36 7.75
CA LEU A 443 -0.19 -7.84 6.86
C LEU A 443 -1.46 -8.70 6.87
N GLN A 444 -1.30 -10.03 6.83
CA GLN A 444 -2.42 -10.98 6.86
C GLN A 444 -3.32 -10.78 8.05
N LEU A 445 -2.74 -10.66 9.24
CA LEU A 445 -3.51 -10.49 10.45
C LEU A 445 -4.20 -9.13 10.48
N ARG A 446 -3.57 -8.10 9.90
CA ARG A 446 -4.16 -6.76 9.84
C ARG A 446 -5.38 -6.71 8.93
N GLU A 447 -5.35 -7.43 7.81
CA GLU A 447 -6.45 -7.50 6.85
C GLU A 447 -7.54 -8.48 7.29
N ASP A 448 -7.18 -9.70 7.68
CA ASP A 448 -8.12 -10.77 8.01
C ASP A 448 -8.81 -10.53 9.37
N VAL A 449 -8.13 -9.83 10.29
CA VAL A 449 -8.64 -9.53 11.64
C VAL A 449 -8.36 -8.06 11.99
N PRO A 450 -9.12 -7.09 11.43
CA PRO A 450 -8.87 -5.66 11.61
C PRO A 450 -8.81 -5.20 13.07
N SER A 451 -9.53 -5.88 13.98
CA SER A 451 -9.49 -5.62 15.43
C SER A 451 -8.13 -5.93 16.08
N LYS A 452 -7.27 -6.71 15.41
CA LYS A 452 -5.91 -7.05 15.81
C LYS A 452 -4.85 -6.42 14.92
N SER A 453 -5.21 -5.38 14.15
CA SER A 453 -4.31 -4.66 13.25
C SER A 453 -3.13 -3.97 13.96
N HIS A 454 -3.26 -3.75 15.27
CA HIS A 454 -2.23 -3.18 16.13
C HIS A 454 -2.11 -3.97 17.45
N ARG A 455 -0.86 -4.13 17.94
CA ARG A 455 -0.61 -4.63 19.31
C ARG A 455 -0.74 -3.52 20.34
N LEU A 456 -0.40 -2.29 19.96
CA LEU A 456 -0.53 -1.06 20.74
C LEU A 456 -0.95 0.07 19.79
N GLN A 457 -1.81 0.98 20.27
CA GLN A 457 -2.16 2.19 19.52
C GLN A 457 -1.02 3.21 19.56
N ARG A 458 -0.35 3.34 20.71
CA ARG A 458 0.75 4.28 20.92
C ARG A 458 1.77 3.75 21.93
N ILE A 459 3.01 4.21 21.81
CA ILE A 459 4.08 4.02 22.80
C ILE A 459 4.73 5.37 23.13
N GLY A 460 4.94 5.62 24.42
CA GLY A 460 5.70 6.77 24.89
C GLY A 460 7.20 6.55 24.68
N VAL A 461 7.93 7.58 24.27
CA VAL A 461 9.39 7.53 24.09
C VAL A 461 10.02 8.59 24.98
N TYR A 462 10.83 8.15 25.95
CA TYR A 462 11.61 9.03 26.81
C TYR A 462 13.09 8.93 26.46
N HIS A 463 13.71 10.06 26.13
CA HIS A 463 15.14 10.16 25.87
C HIS A 463 15.85 10.78 27.10
N PRO A 464 16.80 10.09 27.73
CA PRO A 464 17.40 10.53 29.00
C PRO A 464 18.22 11.82 28.89
N GLU A 465 18.70 12.16 27.69
CA GLU A 465 19.47 13.37 27.42
C GLU A 465 18.61 14.57 26.94
N GLY A 466 17.28 14.42 26.96
CA GLY A 466 16.34 15.53 26.75
C GLY A 466 15.42 15.40 25.53
N ALA A 467 14.34 16.18 25.55
CA ALA A 467 13.24 16.07 24.58
C ALA A 467 13.63 16.41 23.13
N GLN A 468 14.62 17.29 22.92
CA GLN A 468 15.07 17.67 21.58
C GLN A 468 15.74 16.49 20.87
N LEU A 469 16.69 15.82 21.53
CA LEU A 469 17.34 14.61 21.01
C LEU A 469 16.31 13.49 20.81
N GLY A 470 15.36 13.35 21.74
CA GLY A 470 14.21 12.45 21.56
C GLY A 470 13.41 12.74 20.29
N ALA A 471 13.11 14.01 19.99
CA ALA A 471 12.36 14.40 18.80
C ALA A 471 13.13 14.13 17.50
N GLU A 472 14.43 14.38 17.48
CA GLU A 472 15.31 14.06 16.35
C GLU A 472 15.36 12.55 16.11
N LEU A 473 15.56 11.77 17.17
CA LEU A 473 15.59 10.32 17.12
C LEU A 473 14.27 9.73 16.63
N VAL A 474 13.12 10.21 17.14
CA VAL A 474 11.80 9.76 16.70
C VAL A 474 11.62 9.99 15.20
N ARG A 475 11.99 11.16 14.66
CA ARG A 475 11.93 11.41 13.21
C ARG A 475 12.79 10.43 12.40
N THR A 476 14.01 10.16 12.87
CA THR A 476 14.90 9.18 12.25
C THR A 476 14.30 7.78 12.28
N VAL A 477 13.78 7.34 13.42
CA VAL A 477 13.13 6.03 13.57
C VAL A 477 11.88 5.91 12.71
N GLN A 478 11.03 6.94 12.66
CA GLN A 478 9.85 6.95 11.81
C GLN A 478 10.23 6.69 10.35
N THR A 479 11.33 7.32 9.91
CA THR A 479 11.86 7.19 8.55
C THR A 479 12.37 5.79 8.27
N LEU A 480 13.22 5.24 9.15
CA LEU A 480 13.83 3.93 8.97
C LEU A 480 12.82 2.79 9.13
N GLU A 481 11.92 2.89 10.11
CA GLU A 481 10.90 1.88 10.36
C GLU A 481 9.86 1.85 9.24
N ALA A 482 9.53 2.99 8.61
CA ALA A 482 8.67 2.99 7.43
C ALA A 482 9.21 2.12 6.29
N GLY A 483 10.53 2.16 6.07
CA GLY A 483 11.18 1.27 5.12
C GLY A 483 11.10 -0.20 5.53
N ARG A 484 11.42 -0.51 6.79
CA ARG A 484 11.34 -1.88 7.32
C ARG A 484 9.91 -2.42 7.29
N PHE A 485 8.91 -1.59 7.54
CA PHE A 485 7.49 -1.94 7.50
C PHE A 485 7.07 -2.33 6.09
N VAL A 486 7.39 -1.51 5.08
CA VAL A 486 7.16 -1.84 3.66
C VAL A 486 7.84 -3.16 3.27
N ALA A 487 9.09 -3.35 3.69
CA ALA A 487 9.82 -4.57 3.40
C ALA A 487 9.22 -5.81 4.07
N ARG A 488 8.69 -5.68 5.30
CA ARG A 488 8.03 -6.79 6.01
C ARG A 488 6.67 -7.13 5.44
N ASP A 489 5.91 -6.13 4.98
CA ASP A 489 4.63 -6.36 4.35
C ASP A 489 4.82 -7.13 3.04
N ILE A 490 5.76 -6.71 2.18
CA ILE A 490 6.07 -7.40 0.94
C ILE A 490 6.71 -8.77 1.24
N GLY A 491 7.82 -8.80 1.98
CA GLY A 491 8.59 -10.01 2.26
C GLY A 491 7.87 -11.03 3.16
N GLY A 492 6.85 -10.59 3.90
CA GLY A 492 6.03 -11.44 4.74
C GLY A 492 4.59 -11.66 4.35
N GLY A 493 4.15 -11.01 3.28
CA GLY A 493 3.01 -11.47 2.50
C GLY A 493 3.15 -12.95 2.11
N ASP A 494 2.03 -13.64 2.23
CA ASP A 494 1.89 -15.01 1.76
C ASP A 494 1.98 -15.01 0.23
N PRO A 495 2.18 -16.18 -0.39
CA PRO A 495 2.43 -16.27 -1.83
C PRO A 495 1.36 -15.61 -2.70
N GLU A 496 0.10 -15.59 -2.24
CA GLU A 496 -1.03 -15.11 -3.04
C GLU A 496 -1.26 -13.61 -2.78
N ARG A 497 -1.26 -13.18 -1.52
CA ARG A 497 -1.44 -11.76 -1.13
C ARG A 497 -0.31 -10.85 -1.64
N MET A 498 0.89 -11.41 -1.80
CA MET A 498 2.06 -10.74 -2.38
C MET A 498 2.59 -11.50 -3.61
N ALA A 499 1.67 -11.96 -4.46
CA ALA A 499 1.98 -12.35 -5.84
C ALA A 499 2.46 -11.13 -6.66
N PRO A 500 3.12 -11.30 -7.83
CA PRO A 500 3.77 -10.20 -8.51
C PRO A 500 2.86 -9.01 -8.86
N PRO A 501 1.61 -9.19 -9.37
CA PRO A 501 0.68 -8.07 -9.60
C PRO A 501 0.32 -7.34 -8.30
N ARG A 502 0.05 -8.08 -7.22
CA ARG A 502 -0.30 -7.52 -5.90
C ARG A 502 0.82 -6.71 -5.26
N VAL A 503 2.08 -7.12 -5.48
CA VAL A 503 3.24 -6.32 -5.06
C VAL A 503 3.31 -5.00 -5.84
N ALA A 504 2.99 -4.99 -7.13
CA ALA A 504 2.95 -3.76 -7.92
C ALA A 504 1.86 -2.80 -7.40
N GLU A 505 0.66 -3.31 -7.12
CA GLU A 505 -0.44 -2.55 -6.51
C GLU A 505 -0.02 -1.96 -5.15
N TYR A 506 0.54 -2.79 -4.27
CA TYR A 506 1.01 -2.38 -2.95
C TYR A 506 2.08 -1.27 -3.06
N VAL A 507 3.04 -1.40 -3.97
CA VAL A 507 4.08 -0.39 -4.19
C VAL A 507 3.49 0.90 -4.76
N LEU A 508 2.53 0.84 -5.68
CA LEU A 508 1.83 2.02 -6.19
C LEU A 508 1.06 2.76 -5.09
N GLY A 509 0.42 2.03 -4.17
CA GLY A 509 -0.19 2.60 -2.96
C GLY A 509 0.85 3.23 -2.04
N ALA A 510 1.97 2.55 -1.82
CA ALA A 510 2.99 2.98 -0.86
C ALA A 510 3.76 4.23 -1.26
N PHE A 511 3.93 4.51 -2.55
CA PHE A 511 4.63 5.69 -3.06
C PHE A 511 3.68 6.75 -3.65
N GLY A 512 2.36 6.52 -3.55
CA GLY A 512 1.31 7.37 -4.08
C GLY A 512 1.23 7.38 -5.60
N SER A 513 0.02 7.27 -6.15
CA SER A 513 -0.20 7.32 -7.60
C SER A 513 0.12 8.73 -8.14
N GLY A 514 1.34 8.90 -8.68
CA GLY A 514 1.75 9.97 -9.60
C GLY A 514 2.17 11.32 -9.02
N GLY A 515 2.17 11.50 -7.69
CA GLY A 515 2.53 12.77 -7.04
C GLY A 515 3.60 12.68 -5.94
N GLY A 516 4.12 11.47 -5.66
CA GLY A 516 5.17 11.24 -4.68
C GLY A 516 6.55 11.74 -5.13
N ALA A 517 7.49 11.86 -4.19
CA ALA A 517 8.87 12.22 -4.50
C ALA A 517 9.62 11.12 -5.29
N VAL A 518 9.10 9.89 -5.23
CA VAL A 518 9.60 8.73 -6.00
C VAL A 518 8.65 8.48 -7.16
N LYS A 519 9.19 8.45 -8.37
CA LYS A 519 8.45 8.01 -9.56
C LYS A 519 8.38 6.48 -9.58
N VAL A 520 7.18 5.94 -9.78
CA VAL A 520 6.94 4.51 -9.97
C VAL A 520 6.58 4.23 -11.44
N SER A 521 7.17 3.19 -12.04
CA SER A 521 6.74 2.65 -13.33
C SER A 521 6.80 1.13 -13.32
N VAL A 522 5.82 0.48 -13.92
CA VAL A 522 5.67 -0.98 -13.94
C VAL A 522 5.76 -1.48 -15.37
N VAL A 523 6.50 -2.57 -15.58
CA VAL A 523 6.49 -3.36 -16.82
C VAL A 523 5.78 -4.67 -16.52
N ASP A 524 4.71 -4.93 -17.27
CA ASP A 524 3.81 -6.08 -17.12
C ASP A 524 3.51 -6.78 -18.46
N ASP A 525 3.80 -6.15 -19.60
CA ASP A 525 3.61 -6.71 -20.94
C ASP A 525 4.62 -7.86 -21.23
N PRO A 526 4.14 -9.10 -21.44
CA PRO A 526 4.99 -10.24 -21.76
C PRO A 526 5.90 -10.03 -22.98
N ARG A 527 5.44 -9.27 -23.99
CA ARG A 527 6.21 -8.98 -25.21
C ARG A 527 7.43 -8.11 -24.89
N VAL A 528 7.32 -7.26 -23.86
CA VAL A 528 8.45 -6.46 -23.37
C VAL A 528 9.43 -7.36 -22.62
N PHE A 529 8.95 -8.33 -21.83
CA PHE A 529 9.84 -9.30 -21.19
C PHE A 529 10.62 -10.12 -22.21
N GLU A 530 9.97 -10.65 -23.25
CA GLU A 530 10.64 -11.41 -24.31
C GLU A 530 11.74 -10.62 -25.03
N ARG A 531 11.47 -9.34 -25.33
CA ARG A 531 12.41 -8.49 -26.06
C ARG A 531 13.54 -7.96 -25.17
N ASP A 532 13.19 -7.44 -24.00
CA ASP A 532 14.08 -6.61 -23.18
C ASP A 532 14.62 -7.33 -21.95
N TYR A 533 13.96 -8.40 -21.49
CA TYR A 533 14.27 -9.16 -20.28
C TYR A 533 14.15 -10.70 -20.47
N PRO A 534 14.84 -11.28 -21.47
CA PRO A 534 14.64 -12.67 -21.87
C PRO A 534 14.92 -13.72 -20.79
N LEU A 535 15.89 -13.49 -19.88
CA LEU A 535 16.17 -14.39 -18.75
C LEU A 535 15.11 -14.28 -17.66
N PHE A 536 14.58 -13.08 -17.40
CA PHE A 536 13.41 -12.90 -16.53
C PHE A 536 12.18 -13.60 -17.13
N GLN A 537 11.95 -13.46 -18.43
CA GLN A 537 10.85 -14.11 -19.12
C GLN A 537 10.92 -15.63 -19.06
N ALA A 538 12.12 -16.22 -19.13
CA ALA A 538 12.28 -17.66 -18.98
C ALA A 538 11.78 -18.17 -17.63
N VAL A 539 12.11 -17.46 -16.53
CA VAL A 539 11.59 -17.79 -15.18
C VAL A 539 10.08 -17.58 -15.11
N ASN A 540 9.58 -16.52 -15.75
CA ASN A 540 8.17 -16.17 -15.76
C ASN A 540 7.32 -17.08 -16.65
N ARG A 541 7.89 -17.86 -17.57
CA ARG A 541 7.16 -18.49 -18.68
C ARG A 541 5.97 -19.36 -18.22
N ALA A 542 6.18 -20.22 -17.22
CA ALA A 542 5.11 -21.01 -16.62
C ALA A 542 4.14 -20.20 -15.76
N ALA A 543 4.63 -19.20 -15.01
CA ALA A 543 3.77 -18.37 -14.17
C ALA A 543 2.93 -17.36 -14.99
N GLY A 544 3.43 -16.95 -16.16
CA GLY A 544 2.82 -15.96 -17.04
C GLY A 544 1.53 -16.41 -17.69
N THR A 545 1.29 -17.73 -17.76
CA THR A 545 0.02 -18.31 -18.21
C THR A 545 -1.10 -18.16 -17.18
N VAL A 546 -0.75 -17.87 -15.91
CA VAL A 546 -1.71 -17.64 -14.82
C VAL A 546 -1.73 -16.16 -14.48
N GLU A 547 -2.85 -15.48 -14.78
CA GLU A 547 -2.99 -14.03 -14.66
C GLU A 547 -2.50 -13.44 -13.33
N ARG A 548 -3.00 -13.97 -12.21
CA ARG A 548 -2.62 -13.54 -10.86
C ARG A 548 -1.15 -13.78 -10.50
N HIS A 549 -0.40 -14.57 -11.27
CA HIS A 549 1.03 -14.85 -11.06
C HIS A 549 1.94 -14.16 -12.08
N ARG A 550 1.38 -13.47 -13.08
CA ARG A 550 2.16 -12.83 -14.16
C ARG A 550 3.21 -11.88 -13.58
N GLY A 551 4.45 -12.04 -14.03
CA GLY A 551 5.58 -11.24 -13.57
C GLY A 551 5.38 -9.73 -13.72
N ARG A 552 6.09 -8.98 -12.89
CA ARG A 552 6.16 -7.52 -12.89
C ARG A 552 7.60 -7.08 -12.69
N ILE A 553 8.08 -6.12 -13.49
CA ILE A 553 9.32 -5.39 -13.19
C ILE A 553 8.94 -3.98 -12.78
N ILE A 554 9.21 -3.62 -11.53
CA ILE A 554 8.79 -2.34 -10.95
C ILE A 554 10.02 -1.46 -10.77
N PHE A 555 9.99 -0.25 -11.34
CA PHE A 555 11.04 0.75 -11.22
C PHE A 555 10.59 1.87 -10.29
N LEU A 556 11.46 2.22 -9.35
CA LEU A 556 11.32 3.30 -8.39
C LEU A 556 12.47 4.28 -8.61
N GLU A 557 12.20 5.56 -8.85
CA GLU A 557 13.25 6.55 -9.10
C GLU A 557 13.03 7.83 -8.29
N TYR A 558 14.02 8.18 -7.46
CA TYR A 558 14.10 9.45 -6.77
C TYR A 558 15.20 10.31 -7.38
N LYS A 559 14.83 11.47 -7.92
CA LYS A 559 15.82 12.48 -8.35
C LYS A 559 15.94 13.56 -7.28
N PRO A 560 17.16 13.85 -6.80
CA PRO A 560 17.37 14.87 -5.79
C PRO A 560 17.11 16.27 -6.35
N PRO A 561 16.80 17.26 -5.49
CA PRO A 561 16.60 18.64 -5.91
C PRO A 561 17.89 19.34 -6.36
N ASN A 562 19.06 18.91 -5.86
CA ASN A 562 20.36 19.42 -6.30
C ASN A 562 21.01 18.45 -7.30
N PRO A 563 22.03 18.90 -8.07
CA PRO A 563 22.85 17.99 -8.88
C PRO A 563 23.35 16.82 -8.04
N ALA A 564 23.07 15.60 -8.51
CA ALA A 564 23.44 14.39 -7.79
C ALA A 564 24.96 14.27 -7.68
N ARG A 565 25.46 14.08 -6.46
CA ARG A 565 26.87 13.78 -6.20
C ARG A 565 27.20 12.32 -6.49
N LYS A 566 26.24 11.43 -6.27
CA LYS A 566 26.34 9.99 -6.51
C LYS A 566 24.99 9.40 -6.88
N THR A 567 25.02 8.20 -7.47
CA THR A 567 23.83 7.45 -7.84
C THR A 567 23.86 6.05 -7.24
N VAL A 568 22.82 5.69 -6.51
CA VAL A 568 22.64 4.37 -5.90
C VAL A 568 21.58 3.63 -6.69
N VAL A 569 21.94 2.50 -7.28
CA VAL A 569 21.04 1.67 -8.10
C VAL A 569 20.91 0.29 -7.49
N LEU A 570 19.70 -0.13 -7.14
CA LEU A 570 19.44 -1.35 -6.39
C LEU A 570 18.48 -2.25 -7.19
N VAL A 571 18.92 -3.46 -7.53
CA VAL A 571 18.09 -4.47 -8.21
C VAL A 571 17.80 -5.61 -7.24
N GLY A 572 16.54 -5.83 -6.91
CA GLY A 572 16.13 -6.82 -5.91
C GLY A 572 15.53 -8.08 -6.52
N LYS A 573 15.94 -9.25 -5.99
CA LYS A 573 15.31 -10.55 -6.27
C LYS A 573 13.89 -10.55 -5.69
N GLY A 574 12.89 -10.68 -6.55
CA GLY A 574 11.47 -10.66 -6.20
C GLY A 574 10.77 -11.99 -6.50
N VAL A 575 11.37 -13.14 -6.17
CA VAL A 575 10.72 -14.42 -6.41
C VAL A 575 9.62 -14.62 -5.37
N THR A 576 8.36 -14.41 -5.76
CA THR A 576 7.24 -14.34 -4.81
C THR A 576 6.90 -15.68 -4.18
N TYR A 577 7.18 -16.75 -4.92
CA TYR A 577 7.20 -18.12 -4.47
C TYR A 577 8.10 -18.94 -5.38
N ASP A 578 9.01 -19.71 -4.78
CA ASP A 578 9.98 -20.53 -5.50
C ASP A 578 9.67 -22.02 -5.33
N THR A 579 9.16 -22.66 -6.38
CA THR A 579 8.99 -24.12 -6.42
C THR A 579 10.27 -24.85 -6.81
N GLY A 580 11.28 -24.13 -7.31
CA GLY A 580 12.48 -24.66 -7.98
C GLY A 580 12.30 -24.92 -9.48
N GLY A 581 11.14 -24.63 -10.07
CA GLY A 581 10.89 -24.93 -11.48
C GLY A 581 10.93 -26.43 -11.78
N ALA A 582 11.45 -26.80 -12.97
CA ALA A 582 11.61 -28.20 -13.36
C ALA A 582 12.53 -29.00 -12.41
N ASP A 583 13.48 -28.33 -11.78
CA ASP A 583 14.36 -28.84 -10.71
C ASP A 583 13.67 -28.69 -9.34
N ILE A 584 12.46 -29.25 -9.24
CA ILE A 584 11.52 -29.04 -8.14
C ILE A 584 12.14 -29.24 -6.74
N LYS A 585 11.81 -28.32 -5.82
CA LYS A 585 12.04 -28.45 -4.38
C LYS A 585 11.16 -29.56 -3.77
N ALA A 586 11.62 -30.80 -3.85
CA ALA A 586 10.95 -31.96 -3.29
C ALA A 586 11.21 -32.15 -1.78
N GLY A 587 10.37 -32.94 -1.10
CA GLY A 587 10.60 -33.35 0.28
C GLY A 587 10.21 -32.34 1.36
N GLY A 588 9.32 -31.39 1.03
CA GLY A 588 8.79 -30.40 1.99
C GLY A 588 9.62 -29.14 2.18
N VAL A 589 10.76 -29.03 1.49
CA VAL A 589 11.69 -27.87 1.59
C VAL A 589 11.18 -26.61 0.86
N MET A 590 10.00 -26.68 0.24
CA MET A 590 9.32 -25.52 -0.36
C MET A 590 8.66 -24.62 0.69
N ALA A 591 8.41 -25.14 1.91
CA ALA A 591 7.92 -24.32 3.01
C ALA A 591 8.91 -23.18 3.32
N GLY A 592 8.41 -21.95 3.41
CA GLY A 592 9.24 -20.75 3.61
C GLY A 592 9.71 -20.06 2.32
N MET A 593 9.55 -20.67 1.14
CA MET A 593 9.99 -20.07 -0.14
C MET A 593 9.16 -18.85 -0.59
N SER A 594 8.14 -18.47 0.18
CA SER A 594 7.51 -17.15 0.06
C SER A 594 8.44 -16.01 0.48
N ARG A 595 9.51 -16.27 1.24
CA ARG A 595 10.53 -15.29 1.65
C ARG A 595 11.47 -14.90 0.52
N ASP A 596 11.40 -15.58 -0.63
CA ASP A 596 12.38 -15.41 -1.71
C ASP A 596 12.23 -14.11 -2.53
N LYS A 597 11.32 -13.25 -2.09
CA LYS A 597 11.09 -11.87 -2.55
C LYS A 597 11.68 -10.81 -1.61
N CYS A 598 12.33 -11.20 -0.50
CA CYS A 598 12.88 -10.26 0.48
C CYS A 598 13.95 -9.32 -0.11
N GLY A 599 14.65 -9.73 -1.18
CA GLY A 599 15.57 -8.84 -1.90
C GLY A 599 14.87 -7.63 -2.51
N ALA A 600 13.80 -7.86 -3.27
CA ALA A 600 12.94 -6.80 -3.82
C ALA A 600 12.22 -6.01 -2.72
N ALA A 601 11.77 -6.69 -1.66
CA ALA A 601 11.16 -6.03 -0.51
C ALA A 601 12.12 -5.04 0.17
N ALA A 602 13.40 -5.41 0.33
CA ALA A 602 14.42 -4.53 0.87
C ALA A 602 14.69 -3.32 -0.03
N VAL A 603 14.68 -3.51 -1.36
CA VAL A 603 14.78 -2.39 -2.32
C VAL A 603 13.59 -1.43 -2.16
N ALA A 604 12.37 -1.95 -2.09
CA ALA A 604 11.17 -1.13 -1.85
C ALA A 604 11.27 -0.36 -0.54
N GLY A 605 11.68 -1.03 0.54
CA GLY A 605 11.86 -0.42 1.85
C GLY A 605 12.93 0.67 1.86
N PHE A 606 14.09 0.45 1.23
CA PHE A 606 15.12 1.48 1.09
C PHE A 606 14.59 2.69 0.30
N MET A 607 13.87 2.48 -0.79
CA MET A 607 13.26 3.58 -1.54
C MET A 607 12.21 4.34 -0.72
N LYS A 608 11.52 3.67 0.21
CA LYS A 608 10.61 4.33 1.16
C LYS A 608 11.35 5.21 2.16
N VAL A 609 12.52 4.76 2.64
CA VAL A 609 13.43 5.60 3.45
C VAL A 609 13.87 6.83 2.65
N VAL A 610 14.25 6.65 1.38
CA VAL A 610 14.63 7.77 0.48
C VAL A 610 13.48 8.76 0.29
N GLU A 611 12.26 8.28 0.06
CA GLU A 611 11.07 9.12 -0.13
C GLU A 611 10.81 10.03 1.08
N GLN A 612 10.92 9.48 2.29
CA GLN A 612 10.70 10.22 3.53
C GLN A 612 11.88 11.14 3.85
N ARG A 613 13.12 10.66 3.67
CA ARG A 613 14.34 11.41 4.00
C ARG A 613 14.63 12.55 3.03
N ARG A 614 14.25 12.40 1.75
CA ARG A 614 14.50 13.34 0.64
C ARG A 614 15.95 13.83 0.60
N PRO A 615 16.94 12.93 0.40
CA PRO A 615 18.34 13.33 0.36
C PRO A 615 18.57 14.39 -0.73
N ALA A 616 19.36 15.41 -0.40
CA ALA A 616 19.47 16.61 -1.22
C ALA A 616 20.34 16.41 -2.48
N ASP A 617 21.25 15.44 -2.48
CA ASP A 617 22.29 15.23 -3.50
C ASP A 617 22.50 13.75 -3.88
N VAL A 618 21.58 12.85 -3.51
CA VAL A 618 21.66 11.41 -3.83
C VAL A 618 20.54 11.01 -4.79
N HIS A 619 20.92 10.56 -5.99
CA HIS A 619 19.99 9.91 -6.93
C HIS A 619 19.84 8.44 -6.53
N ALA A 620 18.61 7.98 -6.33
CA ALA A 620 18.33 6.59 -5.99
C ALA A 620 17.40 5.96 -7.03
N ILE A 621 17.75 4.76 -7.49
CA ILE A 621 16.97 3.96 -8.41
C ILE A 621 16.80 2.56 -7.78
N GLY A 622 15.57 2.12 -7.59
CA GLY A 622 15.23 0.77 -7.16
C GLY A 622 14.52 0.00 -8.27
N VAL A 623 14.86 -1.27 -8.46
CA VAL A 623 14.21 -2.18 -9.42
C VAL A 623 13.81 -3.46 -8.70
N LEU A 624 12.53 -3.80 -8.73
CA LEU A 624 11.98 -5.02 -8.14
C LEU A 624 11.65 -5.98 -9.28
N CYS A 625 12.33 -7.12 -9.33
CA CYS A 625 12.10 -8.15 -10.35
C CYS A 625 11.12 -9.19 -9.78
N MET A 626 9.82 -8.90 -9.85
CA MET A 626 8.77 -9.71 -9.23
C MET A 626 8.32 -10.83 -10.17
N VAL A 627 8.57 -12.09 -9.79
CA VAL A 627 8.24 -13.26 -10.60
C VAL A 627 7.87 -14.43 -9.69
N ARG A 628 7.12 -15.41 -10.19
CA ARG A 628 6.94 -16.70 -9.52
C ARG A 628 7.68 -17.78 -10.32
N ASN A 629 8.51 -18.58 -9.66
CA ASN A 629 9.15 -19.72 -10.32
C ASN A 629 8.24 -20.93 -10.15
N SER A 630 7.42 -21.19 -11.17
CA SER A 630 6.37 -22.19 -11.16
C SER A 630 6.74 -23.40 -12.02
N VAL A 631 6.13 -24.55 -11.73
CA VAL A 631 6.14 -25.73 -12.60
C VAL A 631 4.89 -25.75 -13.45
N GLY A 632 5.05 -26.01 -14.75
CA GLY A 632 3.97 -26.10 -15.72
C GLY A 632 4.50 -26.54 -17.09
N GLU A 633 3.62 -26.69 -18.05
CA GLU A 633 3.98 -27.09 -19.43
C GLU A 633 4.97 -26.11 -20.08
N GLU A 634 4.89 -24.84 -19.70
CA GLU A 634 5.72 -23.75 -20.18
C GLU A 634 6.93 -23.44 -19.27
N CYS A 635 7.30 -24.31 -18.31
CA CYS A 635 8.49 -24.02 -17.50
C CYS A 635 9.77 -24.15 -18.33
N TYR A 636 10.70 -23.22 -18.14
CA TYR A 636 12.05 -23.37 -18.68
C TYR A 636 12.75 -24.56 -18.00
N VAL A 637 13.68 -25.20 -18.71
CA VAL A 637 14.30 -26.47 -18.27
C VAL A 637 15.82 -26.40 -18.27
N SER A 638 16.44 -27.30 -17.50
CA SER A 638 17.89 -27.50 -17.54
C SER A 638 18.36 -27.86 -18.96
N ASP A 639 19.58 -27.43 -19.30
CA ASP A 639 20.21 -27.46 -20.63
C ASP A 639 19.59 -26.56 -21.71
N GLU A 640 18.51 -25.82 -21.40
CA GLU A 640 18.01 -24.78 -22.29
C GLU A 640 19.08 -23.68 -22.50
N MET A 641 19.21 -23.22 -23.75
CA MET A 641 20.12 -22.13 -24.12
C MET A 641 19.34 -20.85 -24.32
N LEU A 642 19.56 -19.89 -23.44
CA LEU A 642 18.91 -18.58 -23.46
C LEU A 642 19.93 -17.50 -23.82
N THR A 643 19.47 -16.38 -24.39
CA THR A 643 20.34 -15.22 -24.68
C THR A 643 19.92 -14.08 -23.78
N SER A 644 20.84 -13.53 -22.98
CA SER A 644 20.54 -12.38 -22.11
C SER A 644 20.37 -11.09 -22.91
N ARG A 645 19.86 -10.05 -22.25
CA ARG A 645 19.82 -8.68 -22.79
C ARG A 645 21.19 -8.19 -23.28
N ALA A 646 22.27 -8.64 -22.65
CA ALA A 646 23.64 -8.32 -23.05
C ALA A 646 24.12 -9.08 -24.30
N GLY A 647 23.29 -9.95 -24.87
CA GLY A 647 23.66 -10.84 -25.98
C GLY A 647 24.46 -12.07 -25.55
N VAL A 648 24.55 -12.35 -24.24
CA VAL A 648 25.33 -13.46 -23.70
C VAL A 648 24.52 -14.75 -23.74
N ARG A 649 25.07 -15.81 -24.33
CA ARG A 649 24.42 -17.13 -24.40
C ARG A 649 24.60 -17.91 -23.09
N VAL A 650 23.52 -17.99 -22.32
CA VAL A 650 23.44 -18.65 -21.01
C VAL A 650 22.86 -20.05 -21.15
N ARG A 651 23.61 -21.07 -20.76
CA ARG A 651 23.06 -22.41 -20.53
C ARG A 651 22.46 -22.53 -19.14
N VAL A 652 21.20 -22.93 -19.08
CA VAL A 652 20.51 -23.23 -17.82
C VAL A 652 21.09 -24.52 -17.25
N GLY A 653 21.58 -24.45 -16.02
CA GLY A 653 22.16 -25.63 -15.34
C GLY A 653 21.25 -26.18 -14.24
N ASN A 654 20.40 -25.32 -13.68
CA ASN A 654 19.44 -25.68 -12.64
C ASN A 654 18.36 -24.59 -12.56
N THR A 655 17.09 -24.97 -12.70
CA THR A 655 15.93 -24.06 -12.67
C THR A 655 15.59 -23.56 -11.26
N ASP A 656 16.18 -24.14 -10.20
CA ASP A 656 16.22 -23.64 -8.82
C ASP A 656 17.28 -22.54 -8.60
N ALA A 657 17.99 -22.15 -9.66
CA ALA A 657 18.89 -21.00 -9.68
C ALA A 657 18.27 -19.84 -10.48
N GLU A 658 16.96 -19.63 -10.32
CA GLU A 658 16.11 -18.66 -11.00
C GLU A 658 16.40 -17.20 -10.60
N GLY A 659 16.73 -16.93 -9.33
CA GLY A 659 16.85 -15.56 -8.83
C GLY A 659 17.89 -14.72 -9.56
N ARG A 660 19.01 -15.35 -9.96
CA ARG A 660 20.05 -14.68 -10.75
C ARG A 660 19.61 -14.43 -12.20
N MET A 661 18.73 -15.26 -12.74
CA MET A 661 18.14 -15.09 -14.08
C MET A 661 17.13 -13.93 -14.06
N ALA A 662 16.25 -13.92 -13.05
CA ALA A 662 15.24 -12.89 -12.86
C ALA A 662 15.82 -11.47 -12.75
N MET A 663 17.00 -11.32 -12.14
CA MET A 663 17.63 -10.00 -11.97
C MET A 663 18.56 -9.59 -13.12
N ALA A 664 19.11 -10.54 -13.89
CA ALA A 664 20.23 -10.29 -14.80
C ALA A 664 19.91 -9.20 -15.84
N ASP A 665 18.78 -9.30 -16.53
CA ASP A 665 18.47 -8.35 -17.61
C ASP A 665 18.14 -6.95 -17.07
N ALA A 666 17.44 -6.87 -15.94
CA ALA A 666 17.19 -5.59 -15.25
C ALA A 666 18.51 -4.93 -14.79
N LEU A 667 19.45 -5.73 -14.26
CA LEU A 667 20.79 -5.25 -13.92
C LEU A 667 21.57 -4.77 -15.16
N CYS A 668 21.46 -5.49 -16.29
CA CYS A 668 22.06 -5.08 -17.56
C CYS A 668 21.50 -3.75 -18.05
N GLN A 669 20.17 -3.58 -18.01
CA GLN A 669 19.51 -2.32 -18.36
C GLN A 669 19.99 -1.17 -17.47
N MET A 670 20.17 -1.39 -16.16
CA MET A 670 20.69 -0.37 -15.25
C MET A 670 22.16 -0.01 -15.55
N LYS A 671 23.01 -0.99 -15.87
CA LYS A 671 24.38 -0.76 -16.33
C LYS A 671 24.39 0.07 -17.63
N GLU A 672 23.56 -0.28 -18.61
CA GLU A 672 23.41 0.47 -19.86
C GLU A 672 22.97 1.92 -19.60
N ARG A 673 21.99 2.10 -18.70
CA ARG A 673 21.50 3.41 -18.31
C ARG A 673 22.58 4.28 -17.68
N VAL A 674 23.38 3.71 -16.76
CA VAL A 674 24.52 4.40 -16.15
C VAL A 674 25.50 4.92 -17.20
N LEU A 675 25.86 4.08 -18.17
CA LEU A 675 26.78 4.45 -19.25
C LEU A 675 26.19 5.49 -20.20
N LYS A 676 24.93 5.31 -20.60
CA LYS A 676 24.25 6.16 -21.60
C LYS A 676 23.87 7.53 -21.05
N GLU A 677 23.40 7.60 -19.81
CA GLU A 677 22.98 8.85 -19.15
C GLU A 677 24.15 9.54 -18.42
N GLY A 678 25.29 8.87 -18.25
CA GLY A 678 26.45 9.43 -17.56
C GLY A 678 26.15 9.70 -16.08
N LEU A 679 25.50 8.76 -15.40
CA LEU A 679 25.06 8.94 -14.01
C LEU A 679 26.27 9.15 -13.08
N PRO A 680 26.23 10.14 -12.16
CA PRO A 680 27.38 10.50 -11.34
C PRO A 680 27.68 9.43 -10.28
N ASP A 681 28.97 9.12 -10.11
CA ASP A 681 29.52 8.13 -9.15
C ASP A 681 28.59 6.93 -8.89
N PRO A 682 28.30 6.12 -9.92
CA PRO A 682 27.27 5.09 -9.87
C PRO A 682 27.75 3.89 -9.02
N HIS A 683 26.87 3.42 -8.15
CA HIS A 683 27.04 2.16 -7.43
C HIS A 683 25.81 1.29 -7.63
N LEU A 684 26.01 0.15 -8.29
CA LEU A 684 24.97 -0.85 -8.56
C LEU A 684 25.00 -1.93 -7.49
N TYR A 685 23.82 -2.36 -7.09
CA TYR A 685 23.62 -3.43 -6.15
C TYR A 685 22.68 -4.46 -6.74
N THR A 686 22.94 -5.73 -6.44
CA THR A 686 21.88 -6.73 -6.39
C THR A 686 21.63 -7.13 -4.95
N ILE A 687 20.37 -7.27 -4.54
CA ILE A 687 19.98 -7.71 -3.20
C ILE A 687 19.11 -8.94 -3.34
N ALA A 688 19.52 -10.06 -2.76
CA ALA A 688 18.81 -11.32 -2.96
C ALA A 688 18.96 -12.30 -1.79
N THR A 689 17.89 -13.03 -1.52
CA THR A 689 17.89 -14.28 -0.73
C THR A 689 18.42 -15.43 -1.59
N LEU A 690 19.68 -15.34 -2.03
CA LEU A 690 20.07 -16.06 -3.25
C LEU A 690 20.53 -17.49 -2.98
N THR A 691 21.19 -17.75 -1.84
CA THR A 691 21.80 -19.08 -1.63
C THR A 691 21.69 -19.59 -0.20
N GLY A 692 21.33 -20.87 -0.06
CA GLY A 692 21.41 -21.56 1.23
C GLY A 692 22.84 -21.68 1.77
N HIS A 693 23.85 -21.55 0.89
CA HIS A 693 25.25 -21.50 1.32
C HIS A 693 25.56 -20.23 2.12
N ALA A 694 24.92 -19.08 1.85
CA ALA A 694 25.14 -17.89 2.67
C ALA A 694 24.71 -18.13 4.12
N VAL A 695 23.53 -18.73 4.33
CA VAL A 695 23.02 -19.12 5.66
C VAL A 695 24.03 -20.03 6.40
N LEU A 696 24.54 -21.05 5.72
CA LEU A 696 25.55 -21.95 6.30
C LEU A 696 26.89 -21.28 6.62
N ALA A 697 27.24 -20.23 5.87
CA ALA A 697 28.52 -19.55 6.01
C ALA A 697 28.53 -18.51 7.13
N VAL A 698 27.44 -17.76 7.31
CA VAL A 698 27.40 -16.57 8.19
C VAL A 698 26.22 -16.52 9.15
N GLY A 699 25.36 -17.55 9.18
CA GLY A 699 24.16 -17.57 10.02
C GLY A 699 23.19 -16.45 9.65
N ASN A 700 22.81 -15.63 10.63
CA ASN A 700 21.77 -14.60 10.47
C ASN A 700 22.30 -13.22 9.99
N SER A 701 23.49 -13.19 9.40
CA SER A 701 24.11 -11.98 8.85
C SER A 701 23.98 -11.91 7.33
N ALA A 702 24.09 -10.72 6.76
CA ALA A 702 24.16 -10.54 5.31
C ALA A 702 25.61 -10.72 4.81
N ILE A 703 25.78 -11.00 3.51
CA ILE A 703 27.10 -11.05 2.87
C ILE A 703 27.19 -9.96 1.80
N VAL A 704 28.27 -9.18 1.79
CA VAL A 704 28.62 -8.27 0.71
C VAL A 704 29.79 -8.81 -0.11
N MET A 705 29.64 -8.74 -1.44
CA MET A 705 30.67 -9.12 -2.42
C MET A 705 30.88 -8.00 -3.43
N ASP A 706 32.03 -7.35 -3.34
CA ASP A 706 32.39 -6.22 -4.21
C ASP A 706 33.11 -6.68 -5.49
N ASN A 707 32.79 -6.03 -6.61
CA ASN A 707 33.64 -6.04 -7.79
C ASN A 707 34.92 -5.20 -7.60
N GLY A 708 35.79 -5.18 -8.60
CA GLY A 708 37.07 -4.45 -8.54
C GLY A 708 36.91 -2.96 -8.15
N PRO A 709 36.12 -2.16 -8.88
CA PRO A 709 35.86 -0.76 -8.54
C PRO A 709 35.26 -0.53 -7.14
N ALA A 710 34.26 -1.31 -6.71
CA ALA A 710 33.67 -1.16 -5.38
C ALA A 710 34.68 -1.52 -4.27
N ARG A 711 35.47 -2.57 -4.48
CA ARG A 711 36.52 -2.98 -3.55
C ARG A 711 37.66 -1.97 -3.45
N ALA A 712 38.00 -1.29 -4.55
CA ALA A 712 39.07 -0.29 -4.56
C ALA A 712 38.75 0.94 -3.70
N VAL A 713 37.47 1.21 -3.46
CA VAL A 713 37.00 2.25 -2.51
C VAL A 713 36.61 1.67 -1.16
N GLU A 714 36.97 0.41 -0.88
CA GLU A 714 36.69 -0.30 0.38
C GLU A 714 35.20 -0.33 0.74
N HIS A 715 34.31 -0.43 -0.25
CA HIS A 715 32.88 -0.30 -0.01
C HIS A 715 32.33 -1.35 0.97
N GLY A 716 32.69 -2.63 0.81
CA GLY A 716 32.26 -3.69 1.73
C GLY A 716 32.65 -3.43 3.19
N LEU A 717 33.82 -2.83 3.44
CA LEU A 717 34.24 -2.43 4.79
C LEU A 717 33.43 -1.24 5.32
N GLN A 718 33.10 -0.28 4.46
CA GLN A 718 32.23 0.83 4.84
C GLN A 718 30.82 0.34 5.20
N LEU A 719 30.28 -0.58 4.40
CA LEU A 719 28.95 -1.18 4.63
C LEU A 719 28.94 -2.04 5.89
N GLN A 720 29.98 -2.84 6.13
CA GLN A 720 30.14 -3.61 7.37
C GLN A 720 30.12 -2.72 8.61
N ARG A 721 30.95 -1.66 8.64
CA ARG A 721 30.98 -0.70 9.76
C ARG A 721 29.63 0.01 9.95
N ALA A 722 28.99 0.40 8.84
CA ALA A 722 27.69 1.05 8.87
C ALA A 722 26.62 0.12 9.46
N GLY A 723 26.60 -1.15 9.04
CA GLY A 723 25.70 -2.17 9.53
C GLY A 723 25.91 -2.53 11.00
N GLU A 724 27.16 -2.75 11.41
CA GLU A 724 27.53 -2.99 12.82
C GLU A 724 27.05 -1.86 13.74
N ALA A 725 27.16 -0.61 13.30
CA ALA A 725 26.75 0.55 14.08
C ALA A 725 25.24 0.62 14.33
N VAL A 726 24.39 -0.06 13.52
CA VAL A 726 22.92 0.02 13.61
C VAL A 726 22.24 -1.35 13.77
N GLY A 727 23.02 -2.40 14.02
CA GLY A 727 22.50 -3.75 14.26
C GLY A 727 22.00 -4.48 13.01
N ASP A 728 22.59 -4.17 11.84
CA ASP A 728 22.31 -4.80 10.53
C ASP A 728 23.63 -5.30 9.91
N PRO A 729 24.30 -6.29 10.53
CA PRO A 729 25.69 -6.63 10.25
C PRO A 729 25.90 -7.33 8.90
N PHE A 730 27.10 -7.15 8.37
CA PHE A 730 27.56 -7.77 7.14
C PHE A 730 28.88 -8.52 7.34
N GLU A 731 28.98 -9.67 6.69
CA GLU A 731 30.24 -10.34 6.43
C GLU A 731 30.72 -10.03 5.01
N ILE A 732 32.04 -9.94 4.83
CA ILE A 732 32.64 -9.61 3.54
C ILE A 732 33.18 -10.87 2.90
N SER A 733 32.64 -11.22 1.73
CA SER A 733 33.20 -12.27 0.89
C SER A 733 33.90 -11.69 -0.33
N VAL A 734 35.01 -12.33 -0.71
CA VAL A 734 35.83 -11.90 -1.84
C VAL A 734 35.56 -12.79 -3.04
N LEU A 735 35.17 -12.16 -4.15
CA LEU A 735 35.09 -12.80 -5.47
C LEU A 735 36.50 -13.20 -5.94
N ARG A 736 36.61 -14.41 -6.47
CA ARG A 736 37.87 -15.01 -6.92
C ARG A 736 37.72 -15.50 -8.36
N ARG A 737 38.86 -15.71 -9.04
CA ARG A 737 38.89 -16.18 -10.44
C ARG A 737 38.15 -17.51 -10.64
N GLU A 738 38.12 -18.36 -9.61
CA GLU A 738 37.46 -19.65 -9.61
C GLU A 738 35.94 -19.50 -9.76
N ASP A 739 35.35 -18.43 -9.20
CA ASP A 739 33.90 -18.15 -9.31
C ASP A 739 33.52 -17.84 -10.77
N PHE A 740 34.34 -17.02 -11.45
CA PHE A 740 34.15 -16.71 -12.88
C PHE A 740 34.46 -17.91 -13.77
N THR A 741 35.53 -18.66 -13.47
CA THR A 741 35.90 -19.86 -14.23
C THR A 741 34.82 -20.93 -14.16
N PHE A 742 34.17 -21.06 -13.00
CA PHE A 742 33.02 -21.95 -12.83
C PHE A 742 31.84 -21.55 -13.72
N HIS A 743 31.55 -20.26 -13.86
CA HIS A 743 30.44 -19.78 -14.69
C HIS A 743 30.78 -19.58 -16.17
N LYS A 744 32.04 -19.67 -16.60
CA LYS A 744 32.39 -19.63 -18.02
C LYS A 744 31.81 -20.83 -18.77
N GLY A 745 31.38 -20.63 -20.01
CA GLY A 745 30.93 -21.68 -20.93
C GLY A 745 31.89 -22.86 -21.00
N LYS A 746 31.33 -24.08 -21.02
CA LYS A 746 32.00 -25.38 -21.00
C LYS A 746 32.13 -26.00 -22.39
N CYS A 747 31.26 -25.66 -23.34
CA CYS A 747 31.30 -26.15 -24.71
C CYS A 747 31.19 -25.03 -25.76
N TYR A 748 31.42 -25.38 -27.02
CA TYR A 748 31.28 -24.43 -28.13
C TYR A 748 29.81 -23.99 -28.26
N GLY A 749 29.57 -22.68 -28.28
CA GLY A 749 28.24 -22.11 -28.44
C GLY A 749 27.55 -21.69 -27.14
N GLU A 750 28.12 -21.95 -25.97
CA GLU A 750 27.71 -21.30 -24.71
C GLU A 750 28.78 -20.31 -24.24
N ASP A 751 28.34 -19.15 -23.73
CA ASP A 751 29.23 -18.13 -23.18
C ASP A 751 29.32 -18.27 -21.66
N VAL A 752 28.18 -18.56 -21.01
CA VAL A 752 28.04 -18.63 -19.56
C VAL A 752 27.19 -19.84 -19.16
N LEU A 753 27.64 -20.56 -18.13
CA LEU A 753 26.87 -21.57 -17.42
C LEU A 753 26.19 -20.94 -16.20
N GLN A 754 24.88 -21.11 -16.06
CA GLN A 754 24.11 -20.54 -14.95
C GLN A 754 24.46 -21.11 -13.58
N ALA A 755 24.48 -22.45 -13.44
CA ALA A 755 24.66 -23.17 -12.18
C ALA A 755 25.13 -24.61 -12.43
N ASN A 756 25.44 -25.36 -11.37
CA ASN A 756 25.60 -26.81 -11.41
C ASN A 756 24.31 -27.50 -10.94
N ASN A 757 24.34 -28.83 -10.90
CA ASN A 757 23.20 -29.67 -10.52
C ASN A 757 23.11 -29.93 -9.00
N LEU A 758 23.99 -29.31 -8.19
CA LEU A 758 23.93 -29.41 -6.74
C LEU A 758 23.08 -28.27 -6.17
N PRO A 759 22.36 -28.49 -5.06
CA PRO A 759 21.77 -27.37 -4.35
C PRO A 759 22.85 -26.37 -3.96
N SER A 760 22.50 -25.08 -3.90
CA SER A 760 23.46 -24.01 -3.59
C SER A 760 24.20 -24.25 -2.28
N SER A 761 23.52 -24.81 -1.26
CA SER A 761 24.08 -25.20 0.04
C SER A 761 25.21 -26.24 -0.03
N ARG A 762 25.32 -27.00 -1.12
CA ARG A 762 26.36 -28.02 -1.33
C ARG A 762 27.35 -27.64 -2.43
N THR A 763 27.17 -26.49 -3.07
CA THR A 763 28.09 -25.98 -4.07
C THR A 763 29.28 -25.29 -3.38
N PRO A 764 30.53 -25.72 -3.62
CA PRO A 764 31.69 -24.99 -3.13
C PRO A 764 31.66 -23.54 -3.61
N ARG A 765 31.85 -22.59 -2.68
CA ARG A 765 31.75 -21.14 -2.98
C ARG A 765 30.35 -20.74 -3.49
N GLY A 766 29.32 -21.37 -2.91
CA GLY A 766 27.95 -21.33 -3.40
C GLY A 766 27.34 -19.93 -3.49
N HIS A 767 27.69 -19.00 -2.59
CA HIS A 767 27.19 -17.62 -2.61
C HIS A 767 28.02 -16.67 -3.49
N GLN A 768 29.30 -16.98 -3.75
CA GLN A 768 30.15 -16.16 -4.63
C GLN A 768 29.87 -16.38 -6.11
N GLY A 769 29.59 -17.63 -6.50
CA GLY A 769 29.24 -18.00 -7.87
C GLY A 769 28.14 -17.10 -8.49
N PRO A 770 26.94 -16.97 -7.87
CA PRO A 770 25.87 -16.15 -8.42
C PRO A 770 26.27 -14.69 -8.74
N ALA A 771 27.10 -14.06 -7.92
CA ALA A 771 27.61 -12.72 -8.19
C ALA A 771 28.49 -12.70 -9.45
N ALA A 772 29.38 -13.68 -9.61
CA ALA A 772 30.19 -13.84 -10.81
C ALA A 772 29.34 -14.12 -12.06
N PHE A 773 28.29 -14.96 -11.93
CA PHE A 773 27.32 -15.17 -13.01
C PHE A 773 26.66 -13.87 -13.45
N LEU A 774 26.12 -13.09 -12.49
CA LEU A 774 25.45 -11.81 -12.79
C LEU A 774 26.40 -10.84 -13.50
N MET A 775 27.67 -10.81 -13.10
CA MET A 775 28.66 -9.98 -13.78
C MET A 775 28.89 -10.40 -15.24
N LEU A 776 29.06 -11.70 -15.49
CA LEU A 776 29.29 -12.23 -16.83
C LEU A 776 28.05 -12.11 -17.73
N ALA A 777 26.86 -12.43 -17.22
CA ALA A 777 25.62 -12.41 -17.98
C ALA A 777 25.16 -10.99 -18.39
N THR A 778 25.66 -9.98 -17.68
CA THR A 778 25.32 -8.55 -17.93
C THR A 778 26.46 -7.76 -18.55
N GLY A 779 27.66 -8.33 -18.67
CA GLY A 779 28.86 -7.62 -19.12
C GLY A 779 29.44 -6.63 -18.10
N LEU A 780 29.02 -6.68 -16.82
CA LEU A 780 29.59 -5.85 -15.76
C LEU A 780 31.06 -6.21 -15.45
N ASP A 781 31.50 -7.41 -15.79
CA ASP A 781 32.92 -7.81 -15.74
C ASP A 781 33.80 -6.95 -16.67
N GLN A 782 33.22 -6.32 -17.69
CA GLN A 782 33.90 -5.40 -18.61
C GLN A 782 33.97 -3.95 -18.09
N CYS A 783 33.30 -3.66 -16.96
CA CYS A 783 33.29 -2.36 -16.28
C CYS A 783 34.24 -2.32 -15.07
N GLY A 784 35.32 -3.11 -15.10
CA GLY A 784 36.33 -3.18 -14.05
C GLY A 784 37.26 -1.97 -13.96
N LEU A 785 38.28 -2.05 -13.10
CA LEU A 785 39.23 -0.95 -12.81
C LEU A 785 40.00 -0.42 -14.02
N THR A 786 40.23 -1.27 -15.02
CA THR A 786 40.97 -0.93 -16.25
C THR A 786 40.02 -0.50 -17.38
N SER A 787 38.71 -0.45 -17.14
CA SER A 787 37.72 -0.01 -18.12
C SER A 787 37.77 1.51 -18.31
N ALA A 788 37.37 1.98 -19.50
CA ALA A 788 37.18 3.41 -19.74
C ALA A 788 36.05 4.00 -18.87
N HIS A 789 35.10 3.16 -18.46
CA HIS A 789 33.98 3.53 -17.61
C HIS A 789 33.82 2.51 -16.47
N PRO A 790 34.65 2.59 -15.41
CA PRO A 790 34.53 1.72 -14.25
C PRO A 790 33.19 1.93 -13.54
N ILE A 791 32.50 0.84 -13.18
CA ILE A 791 31.24 0.89 -12.45
C ILE A 791 31.39 0.11 -11.14
N LYS A 792 31.05 0.72 -10.01
CA LYS A 792 31.01 0.02 -8.71
C LYS A 792 29.81 -0.92 -8.68
N TYR A 793 30.06 -2.18 -8.35
CA TYR A 793 29.02 -3.20 -8.20
C TYR A 793 29.25 -4.02 -6.94
N SER A 794 28.19 -4.22 -6.17
CA SER A 794 28.19 -5.09 -4.99
C SER A 794 26.99 -6.03 -5.01
N HIS A 795 27.23 -7.32 -4.84
CA HIS A 795 26.16 -8.29 -4.61
C HIS A 795 25.94 -8.47 -3.11
N LEU A 796 24.70 -8.31 -2.65
CA LEU A 796 24.28 -8.53 -1.28
C LEU A 796 23.46 -9.83 -1.21
N ASP A 797 24.05 -10.90 -0.66
CA ASP A 797 23.31 -12.13 -0.34
C ASP A 797 22.75 -12.01 1.08
N ILE A 798 21.44 -11.85 1.18
CA ILE A 798 20.70 -11.63 2.42
C ILE A 798 19.92 -12.87 2.87
N ALA A 799 20.19 -14.05 2.28
CA ALA A 799 19.50 -15.28 2.67
C ALA A 799 19.60 -15.55 4.18
N GLY A 800 20.75 -15.24 4.80
CA GLY A 800 20.94 -15.35 6.25
C GLY A 800 20.18 -14.29 7.05
N SER A 801 20.20 -13.03 6.61
CA SER A 801 19.66 -11.92 7.41
C SER A 801 18.19 -11.61 7.16
N ALA A 802 17.55 -12.14 6.12
CA ALA A 802 16.16 -11.83 5.79
C ALA A 802 15.15 -12.31 6.85
N GLY A 803 15.50 -13.37 7.60
CA GLY A 803 14.63 -14.05 8.56
C GLY A 803 13.79 -15.17 7.93
N ASP A 804 13.56 -16.23 8.68
CA ASP A 804 12.84 -17.43 8.24
C ASP A 804 11.43 -17.51 8.84
N VAL A 805 10.56 -18.32 8.23
CA VAL A 805 9.25 -18.66 8.82
C VAL A 805 9.49 -19.53 10.07
N PRO A 806 8.81 -19.28 11.21
CA PRO A 806 7.65 -18.40 11.40
C PRO A 806 7.96 -16.95 11.81
N ASP A 807 9.23 -16.57 11.90
CA ASP A 807 9.63 -15.26 12.39
C ASP A 807 9.35 -14.14 11.37
N THR A 808 9.21 -12.91 11.88
CA THR A 808 8.95 -11.72 11.05
C THR A 808 10.20 -11.36 10.24
N PRO A 809 10.10 -10.98 8.96
CA PRO A 809 11.25 -10.51 8.19
C PRO A 809 11.96 -9.36 8.90
N THR A 810 13.28 -9.37 8.85
CA THR A 810 14.08 -8.36 9.56
C THR A 810 13.95 -6.98 8.91
N GLY A 811 13.87 -6.95 7.57
CA GLY A 811 14.02 -5.76 6.75
C GLY A 811 15.49 -5.45 6.40
N SER A 812 16.42 -6.39 6.65
CA SER A 812 17.81 -6.28 6.21
C SER A 812 17.89 -6.22 4.67
N PRO A 813 18.76 -5.38 4.07
CA PRO A 813 19.79 -4.56 4.70
C PRO A 813 19.49 -3.05 4.68
N ILE A 814 18.22 -2.67 4.91
CA ILE A 814 17.77 -1.27 4.75
C ILE A 814 18.55 -0.32 5.66
N LEU A 815 18.82 -0.72 6.91
CA LEU A 815 19.46 0.14 7.90
C LEU A 815 20.91 0.40 7.52
N ALA A 816 21.67 -0.65 7.17
CA ALA A 816 23.05 -0.52 6.73
C ALA A 816 23.19 0.35 5.48
N LEU A 817 22.31 0.14 4.48
CA LEU A 817 22.31 0.95 3.26
C LEU A 817 21.93 2.41 3.53
N ALA A 818 20.94 2.66 4.38
CA ALA A 818 20.55 4.01 4.76
C ALA A 818 21.69 4.74 5.47
N GLN A 819 22.37 4.06 6.41
CA GLN A 819 23.53 4.59 7.12
C GLN A 819 24.69 4.91 6.15
N ALA A 820 25.02 3.98 5.25
CA ALA A 820 26.12 4.15 4.29
C ALA A 820 25.84 5.22 3.22
N HIS A 821 24.58 5.37 2.79
CA HIS A 821 24.26 6.19 1.62
C HIS A 821 23.55 7.52 1.90
N LEU A 822 22.76 7.62 2.97
CA LEU A 822 21.84 8.74 3.21
C LEU A 822 22.24 9.63 4.39
N GLY A 823 23.29 9.26 5.13
CA GLY A 823 23.85 10.06 6.23
C GLY A 823 22.93 10.13 7.45
N PHE A 824 22.46 8.96 7.89
CA PHE A 824 21.75 8.80 9.16
C PHE A 824 22.69 8.77 10.36
#